data_AF-A0A2U1JC57-F1
#
_entry.id   AF-A0A2U1JC57-F1
#
_cell.length_a   1.000
_cell.length_b   1.000
_cell.length_c   1.000
_cell.angle_alpha   90.00
_cell.angle_beta   90.00
_cell.angle_gamma   90.00
#
_symmetry.space_group_name_H-M   'P 1'
#
loop_
_entity.id
_entity.type
_entity.pdbx_description
1 polymer ?
#
loop_
_entity_poly.entity_id
_entity_poly.type
_entity_poly.pdbx_seq_one_letter_code
_entity_poly.pdbx_strand_id
1 'polypeptide(L)'
;MSVVGFDIGTLQSVIAVARNRGIDIITNEVSNRTTPSMVSFGPKQRHLGEMAKNLEMSNFKNTVSGLKRIIGRSLEEVLVDEAKFIGAKLVDVHGEAGVEVNYKGKPTKFSATQLYSMYLGRLRDTTASELKNKVSDVVISVPGWYTDRQRRAVMQACQIANLNCLRLINDSTAAALSYGITKSDLPEDSPRNVVFVDMGHGSFSVAVVAFKKGELAVKANAFSRNCGGRDLDQALVEHFIRILDEKYKVDIKSNPKAMIRLRAGCEKLKKNLSANPIANLNIENLLNDIDVNIAMKREEFEELIAPVLSHMGESIKEALEVSGLTSDDIYAIETVGGSIRVPAVKKKLAEDFGRELSYTLNQDEAVARGCAFQCAMLSPVFKVRDFSIRDVTLYPIDLVWEPVVGDDDTSLSIYTRSHPTPSTKVFTFYRRENFSVDAVYSKPEDLPVGTNTSIISFSVKDVKPTSSGDVSIVKVKGRLDLSGVFNINSAYAVEEKDVEEVVPPKEGEEVDPEAEPVTRVVRKLVKVADLPFEIKTQGLTDSIVSQFITAELDMHKADTDVVKTENSKNSLEEYIYDTRSKIEGSHKKYIKPEDCKKFLLSLNEAEDWLYSEEGEDSTYDSYVKKLDKLKSVGDLVQERAVEADARPKASKQLRDAVHHWADLATSSDSKYSHITREDREKVLAFIDRTQTWLDEKSERQSKLNLWDPPFLFSHEILKERESLTKFASSIMSKPKPKATVVESAPESATATPAPQGEEKEEMDDIEQSDEPKEEMDVD
;
A
#
# COMPACT_ATOMS: atom_id res chain seq x y z
N MET A 1 6.58 -9.92 7.66
CA MET A 1 5.69 -9.89 6.47
C MET A 1 4.84 -8.65 6.60
N SER A 2 4.94 -7.74 5.65
CA SER A 2 4.17 -6.49 5.65
C SER A 2 2.78 -6.77 5.09
N VAL A 3 1.74 -6.32 5.79
CA VAL A 3 0.35 -6.39 5.32
C VAL A 3 0.03 -5.07 4.65
N VAL A 4 -0.17 -5.10 3.33
CA VAL A 4 -0.25 -3.90 2.50
C VAL A 4 -1.49 -3.94 1.59
N GLY A 5 -2.25 -2.87 1.61
CA GLY A 5 -3.37 -2.62 0.71
C GLY A 5 -3.08 -1.47 -0.23
N PHE A 6 -3.29 -1.67 -1.53
CA PHE A 6 -3.21 -0.61 -2.52
C PHE A 6 -4.60 -0.31 -3.06
N ASP A 7 -4.99 0.96 -3.02
CA ASP A 7 -6.07 1.48 -3.85
C ASP A 7 -5.49 2.16 -5.08
N ILE A 8 -5.66 1.55 -6.25
CA ILE A 8 -5.12 2.10 -7.51
C ILE A 8 -6.21 2.89 -8.23
N GLY A 9 -6.26 4.19 -7.99
CA GLY A 9 -7.21 5.08 -8.67
C GLY A 9 -6.74 5.51 -10.06
N THR A 10 -7.67 6.00 -10.87
CA THR A 10 -7.37 6.50 -12.23
C THR A 10 -6.45 7.73 -12.22
N LEU A 11 -6.62 8.63 -11.25
CA LEU A 11 -5.81 9.85 -11.09
C LEU A 11 -4.66 9.67 -10.11
N GLN A 12 -4.95 9.05 -8.97
CA GLN A 12 -4.04 8.91 -7.84
C GLN A 12 -4.37 7.63 -7.07
N SER A 13 -3.40 7.13 -6.33
CA SER A 13 -3.49 5.90 -5.55
C SER A 13 -3.17 6.15 -4.09
N VAL A 14 -3.73 5.31 -3.22
CA VAL A 14 -3.55 5.38 -1.76
C VAL A 14 -2.95 4.07 -1.27
N ILE A 15 -1.98 4.17 -0.37
CA ILE A 15 -1.32 3.02 0.26
C ILE A 15 -1.78 2.94 1.71
N ALA A 16 -2.26 1.76 2.13
CA ALA A 16 -2.57 1.47 3.52
C ALA A 16 -1.80 0.25 4.02
N VAL A 17 -1.41 0.24 5.29
CA VAL A 17 -0.67 -0.86 5.92
C VAL A 17 -1.27 -1.21 7.26
N ALA A 18 -1.24 -2.48 7.63
CA ALA A 18 -1.60 -2.89 9.00
C ALA A 18 -0.36 -2.82 9.90
N ARG A 19 -0.40 -1.96 10.92
CA ARG A 19 0.64 -1.85 11.97
C ARG A 19 0.03 -1.35 13.28
N ASN A 20 0.71 -1.55 14.41
CA ASN A 20 0.29 -1.04 15.71
C ASN A 20 -1.17 -1.36 16.10
N ARG A 21 -1.67 -2.56 15.75
CA ARG A 21 -3.06 -3.00 15.96
C ARG A 21 -4.13 -2.18 15.22
N GLY A 22 -3.75 -1.42 14.20
CA GLY A 22 -4.63 -0.63 13.36
C GLY A 22 -4.21 -0.62 11.89
N ILE A 23 -4.84 0.27 11.11
CA ILE A 23 -4.51 0.52 9.71
C ILE A 23 -4.06 1.98 9.57
N ASP A 24 -2.85 2.16 9.04
CA ASP A 24 -2.26 3.46 8.76
C ASP A 24 -2.18 3.69 7.25
N ILE A 25 -2.29 4.96 6.84
CA ILE A 25 -2.03 5.38 5.46
C ILE A 25 -0.60 5.86 5.35
N ILE A 26 0.07 5.42 4.29
CA ILE A 26 1.46 5.79 4.03
C ILE A 26 1.51 7.06 3.19
N THR A 27 2.36 8.00 3.62
CA THR A 27 2.70 9.17 2.83
C THR A 27 3.83 8.86 1.86
N ASN A 28 3.84 9.53 0.72
CA ASN A 28 4.92 9.42 -0.26
C ASN A 28 6.12 10.32 0.06
N GLU A 29 7.10 10.35 -0.84
CA GLU A 29 8.36 11.10 -0.68
C GLU A 29 8.19 12.62 -0.53
N VAL A 30 7.03 13.19 -0.90
CA VAL A 30 6.69 14.61 -0.72
C VAL A 30 5.63 14.81 0.37
N SER A 31 5.44 13.82 1.24
CA SER A 31 4.48 13.82 2.36
C SER A 31 2.99 13.84 1.98
N ASN A 32 2.65 13.59 0.72
CA ASN A 32 1.26 13.44 0.30
C ASN A 32 0.73 12.05 0.68
N ARG A 33 -0.53 11.97 1.10
CA ARG A 33 -1.23 10.70 1.41
C ARG A 33 -1.69 9.92 0.18
N THR A 34 -1.51 10.52 -0.99
CA THR A 34 -1.91 9.98 -2.30
C THR A 34 -0.76 10.18 -3.27
N THR A 35 -0.53 9.20 -4.16
CA THR A 35 0.49 9.28 -5.21
C THR A 35 -0.18 9.33 -6.58
N PRO A 36 0.14 10.29 -7.47
CA PRO A 36 -0.40 10.34 -8.83
C PRO A 36 -0.19 9.04 -9.60
N SER A 37 -1.20 8.54 -10.30
CA SER A 37 -1.17 7.26 -11.03
C SER A 37 -0.60 7.42 -12.44
N MET A 38 0.70 7.75 -12.52
CA MET A 38 1.37 8.14 -13.77
C MET A 38 2.78 7.56 -13.90
N VAL A 39 3.19 7.36 -15.16
CA VAL A 39 4.53 6.95 -15.58
C VAL A 39 5.02 7.90 -16.66
N SER A 40 6.23 8.43 -16.51
CA SER A 40 6.90 9.30 -17.49
C SER A 40 8.28 8.73 -17.82
N PHE A 41 8.70 8.86 -19.08
CA PHE A 41 9.98 8.35 -19.56
C PHE A 41 10.92 9.49 -19.92
N GLY A 42 12.12 9.47 -19.35
CA GLY A 42 13.15 10.46 -19.55
C GLY A 42 14.37 9.94 -20.33
N PRO A 43 15.38 10.81 -20.52
CA PRO A 43 16.61 10.45 -21.22
C PRO A 43 17.55 9.55 -20.39
N LYS A 44 17.46 9.57 -19.05
CA LYS A 44 18.33 8.80 -18.16
C LYS A 44 17.57 7.70 -17.39
N GLN A 45 16.35 8.00 -16.96
CA GLN A 45 15.55 7.15 -16.08
C GLN A 45 14.05 7.30 -16.36
N ARG A 46 13.26 6.45 -15.71
CA ARG A 46 11.81 6.63 -15.62
C ARG A 46 11.47 7.53 -14.44
N HIS A 47 10.38 8.28 -14.57
CA HIS A 47 9.79 9.08 -13.51
C HIS A 47 8.42 8.50 -13.19
N LEU A 48 8.18 8.18 -11.92
CA LEU A 48 6.99 7.45 -11.48
C LEU A 48 6.29 8.25 -10.37
N GLY A 49 4.96 8.28 -10.38
CA GLY A 49 4.20 8.98 -9.35
C GLY A 49 4.36 10.50 -9.41
N GLU A 50 4.78 11.10 -8.30
CA GLU A 50 4.94 12.57 -8.16
C GLU A 50 5.93 13.14 -9.18
N MET A 51 7.04 12.45 -9.42
CA MET A 51 8.02 12.88 -10.43
C MET A 51 7.42 12.86 -11.85
N ALA A 52 6.53 11.90 -12.15
CA ALA A 52 5.85 11.85 -13.43
C ALA A 52 4.87 13.02 -13.58
N LYS A 53 4.15 13.35 -12.50
CA LYS A 53 3.19 14.46 -12.47
C LYS A 53 3.87 15.81 -12.75
N ASN A 54 5.06 16.04 -12.19
CA ASN A 54 5.84 17.25 -12.45
C ASN A 54 6.23 17.42 -13.94
N LEU A 55 6.31 16.32 -14.68
CA LEU A 55 6.69 16.30 -16.10
C LEU A 55 5.50 16.22 -17.05
N GLU A 56 4.26 16.11 -16.55
CA GLU A 56 3.06 15.87 -17.36
C GLU A 56 2.92 16.89 -18.49
N MET A 57 3.21 18.17 -18.24
CA MET A 57 3.09 19.23 -19.26
C MET A 57 4.30 19.30 -20.20
N SER A 58 5.52 19.24 -19.67
CA SER A 58 6.76 19.41 -20.46
C SER A 58 7.09 18.16 -21.27
N ASN A 59 6.74 16.97 -20.76
CA ASN A 59 7.06 15.66 -21.31
C ASN A 59 5.80 14.85 -21.67
N PHE A 60 4.70 15.50 -22.06
CA PHE A 60 3.39 14.87 -22.26
C PHE A 60 3.38 13.70 -23.24
N LYS A 61 4.23 13.72 -24.28
CA LYS A 61 4.32 12.63 -25.28
C LYS A 61 4.92 11.35 -24.71
N ASN A 62 5.65 11.47 -23.59
CA ASN A 62 6.31 10.36 -22.91
C ASN A 62 5.73 10.16 -21.50
N THR A 63 4.59 10.78 -21.20
CA THR A 63 3.90 10.66 -19.91
C THR A 63 2.55 10.00 -20.12
N VAL A 64 2.31 8.93 -19.37
CA VAL A 64 1.09 8.12 -19.44
C VAL A 64 0.37 8.20 -18.11
N SER A 65 -0.91 8.55 -18.17
CA SER A 65 -1.85 8.55 -17.05
C SER A 65 -2.95 7.52 -17.31
N GLY A 66 -3.89 7.37 -16.36
CA GLY A 66 -5.04 6.48 -16.56
C GLY A 66 -4.64 5.02 -16.74
N LEU A 67 -3.58 4.55 -16.07
CA LEU A 67 -3.04 3.20 -16.21
C LEU A 67 -4.12 2.11 -16.01
N LYS A 68 -4.97 2.29 -14.99
CA LYS A 68 -6.17 1.45 -14.71
C LYS A 68 -7.19 1.42 -15.87
N ARG A 69 -7.20 2.43 -16.76
CA ARG A 69 -8.19 2.49 -17.86
C ARG A 69 -7.79 1.70 -19.09
N ILE A 70 -6.50 1.36 -19.23
CA ILE A 70 -5.96 0.71 -20.44
C ILE A 70 -5.50 -0.72 -20.19
N ILE A 71 -5.17 -1.09 -18.94
CA ILE A 71 -4.69 -2.43 -18.61
C ILE A 71 -5.69 -3.52 -19.00
N GLY A 72 -5.19 -4.58 -19.64
CA GLY A 72 -5.93 -5.76 -20.09
C GLY A 72 -6.85 -5.54 -21.28
N ARG A 73 -6.85 -4.36 -21.90
CA ARG A 73 -7.69 -4.03 -23.06
C ARG A 73 -6.88 -4.09 -24.35
N SER A 74 -7.54 -4.32 -25.49
CA SER A 74 -6.92 -4.18 -26.82
C SER A 74 -6.77 -2.70 -27.20
N LEU A 75 -5.95 -2.44 -28.22
CA LEU A 75 -5.77 -1.09 -28.74
C LEU A 75 -7.12 -0.51 -29.23
N GLU A 76 -7.91 -1.31 -29.95
CA GLU A 76 -9.19 -0.92 -30.51
C GLU A 76 -10.17 -0.48 -29.41
N GLU A 77 -10.24 -1.24 -28.32
CA GLU A 77 -11.07 -0.88 -27.15
C GLU A 77 -10.64 0.47 -26.57
N VAL A 78 -9.33 0.68 -26.38
CA VAL A 78 -8.78 1.90 -25.77
C VAL A 78 -8.97 3.13 -26.66
N LEU A 79 -8.92 2.96 -27.98
CA LEU A 79 -9.14 4.06 -28.94
C LEU A 79 -10.56 4.63 -28.88
N VAL A 80 -11.55 3.85 -28.43
CA VAL A 80 -12.96 4.28 -28.33
C VAL A 80 -13.14 5.37 -27.26
N ASP A 81 -12.57 5.21 -26.08
CA ASP A 81 -12.89 6.06 -24.91
C ASP A 81 -11.69 6.75 -24.24
N GLU A 82 -10.47 6.24 -24.38
CA GLU A 82 -9.31 6.74 -23.64
C GLU A 82 -8.34 7.60 -24.46
N ALA A 83 -8.35 7.52 -25.79
CA ALA A 83 -7.40 8.22 -26.66
C ALA A 83 -7.33 9.73 -26.41
N LYS A 84 -8.44 10.37 -26.04
CA LYS A 84 -8.52 11.82 -25.76
C LYS A 84 -7.82 12.27 -24.47
N PHE A 85 -7.44 11.33 -23.60
CA PHE A 85 -6.80 11.57 -22.32
C PHE A 85 -5.31 11.19 -22.29
N ILE A 86 -4.83 10.47 -23.30
CA ILE A 86 -3.47 9.93 -23.32
C ILE A 86 -2.63 10.72 -24.33
N GLY A 87 -1.59 11.40 -23.84
CA GLY A 87 -0.70 12.21 -24.68
C GLY A 87 0.33 11.39 -25.47
N ALA A 88 0.69 10.20 -24.97
CA ALA A 88 1.59 9.28 -25.64
C ALA A 88 0.91 8.56 -26.82
N LYS A 89 1.70 8.13 -27.80
CA LYS A 89 1.19 7.41 -28.97
C LYS A 89 0.74 6.01 -28.55
N LEU A 90 -0.56 5.73 -28.67
CA LEU A 90 -1.14 4.41 -28.43
C LEU A 90 -0.75 3.42 -29.54
N VAL A 91 -0.37 2.21 -29.15
CA VAL A 91 0.05 1.13 -30.06
C VAL A 91 -0.38 -0.23 -29.50
N ASP A 92 -0.45 -1.26 -30.35
CA ASP A 92 -0.59 -2.64 -29.90
C ASP A 92 0.77 -3.20 -29.48
N VAL A 93 0.79 -3.90 -28.34
CA VAL A 93 1.94 -4.60 -27.79
C VAL A 93 1.49 -5.99 -27.37
N HIS A 94 1.73 -6.98 -28.23
CA HIS A 94 1.35 -8.38 -28.00
C HIS A 94 -0.17 -8.59 -27.82
N GLY A 95 -1.01 -7.87 -28.59
CA GLY A 95 -2.47 -7.97 -28.52
C GLY A 95 -3.10 -7.21 -27.34
N GLU A 96 -2.30 -6.48 -26.56
CA GLU A 96 -2.73 -5.55 -25.52
C GLU A 96 -2.42 -4.10 -25.95
N ALA A 97 -3.28 -3.16 -25.54
CA ALA A 97 -2.99 -1.74 -25.66
C ALA A 97 -1.68 -1.38 -24.92
N GLY A 98 -0.92 -0.48 -25.51
CA GLY A 98 0.31 0.04 -24.96
C GLY A 98 0.62 1.43 -25.52
N VAL A 99 1.84 1.90 -25.24
CA VAL A 99 2.34 3.18 -25.72
C VAL A 99 3.70 3.04 -26.39
N GLU A 100 3.99 3.95 -27.32
CA GLU A 100 5.32 4.20 -27.84
C GLU A 100 5.83 5.54 -27.28
N VAL A 101 6.97 5.50 -26.60
CA VAL A 101 7.60 6.63 -25.91
C VAL A 101 9.07 6.73 -26.28
N ASN A 102 9.67 7.91 -26.10
CA ASN A 102 11.12 8.06 -26.15
C ASN A 102 11.71 7.81 -24.76
N TYR A 103 12.41 6.68 -24.61
CA TYR A 103 13.10 6.31 -23.37
C TYR A 103 14.58 6.12 -23.67
N LYS A 104 15.45 6.81 -22.92
CA LYS A 104 16.91 6.77 -23.13
C LYS A 104 17.33 7.06 -24.59
N GLY A 105 16.66 8.03 -25.21
CA GLY A 105 16.92 8.47 -26.58
C GLY A 105 16.41 7.52 -27.67
N LYS A 106 15.67 6.46 -27.32
CA LYS A 106 15.18 5.45 -28.27
C LYS A 106 13.66 5.30 -28.20
N PRO A 107 12.98 5.20 -29.36
CA PRO A 107 11.58 4.78 -29.40
C PRO A 107 11.44 3.39 -28.78
N THR A 108 10.62 3.29 -27.74
CA THR A 108 10.40 2.07 -26.97
C THR A 108 8.90 1.86 -26.79
N LYS A 109 8.45 0.62 -26.93
CA LYS A 109 7.04 0.25 -26.74
C LYS A 109 6.85 -0.44 -25.39
N PHE A 110 5.82 -0.05 -24.67
CA PHE A 110 5.42 -0.67 -23.41
C PHE A 110 3.95 -1.03 -23.43
N SER A 111 3.62 -2.27 -23.06
CA SER A 111 2.24 -2.69 -22.83
C SER A 111 1.64 -2.00 -21.61
N ALA A 112 0.32 -1.90 -21.55
CA ALA A 112 -0.38 -1.37 -20.38
C ALA A 112 -0.06 -2.17 -19.11
N THR A 113 0.10 -3.49 -19.20
CA THR A 113 0.53 -4.35 -18.09
C THR A 113 1.92 -3.96 -17.58
N GLN A 114 2.89 -3.68 -18.47
CA GLN A 114 4.21 -3.17 -18.05
C GLN A 114 4.09 -1.83 -17.35
N LEU A 115 3.36 -0.85 -17.92
CA LEU A 115 3.21 0.48 -17.33
C LEU A 115 2.61 0.42 -15.92
N TYR A 116 1.56 -0.40 -15.74
CA TYR A 116 0.95 -0.63 -14.44
C TYR A 116 1.94 -1.26 -13.46
N SER A 117 2.75 -2.22 -13.91
CA SER A 117 3.81 -2.84 -13.10
C SER A 117 4.86 -1.82 -12.65
N MET A 118 5.34 -0.93 -13.54
CA MET A 118 6.31 0.12 -13.16
C MET A 118 5.76 0.96 -12.01
N TYR A 119 4.48 1.32 -12.11
CA TYR A 119 3.79 2.09 -11.08
C TYR A 119 3.61 1.31 -9.77
N LEU A 120 3.24 0.02 -9.84
CA LEU A 120 3.20 -0.84 -8.65
C LEU A 120 4.59 -0.97 -7.97
N GLY A 121 5.66 -1.03 -8.76
CA GLY A 121 7.03 -1.00 -8.26
C GLY A 121 7.33 0.27 -7.45
N ARG A 122 6.86 1.44 -7.91
CA ARG A 122 6.96 2.69 -7.13
C ARG A 122 6.20 2.61 -5.81
N LEU A 123 4.95 2.13 -5.81
CA LEU A 123 4.17 2.01 -4.56
C LEU A 123 4.81 1.02 -3.58
N ARG A 124 5.35 -0.10 -4.08
CA ARG A 124 6.15 -1.07 -3.30
C ARG A 124 7.34 -0.38 -2.64
N ASP A 125 8.12 0.39 -3.40
CA ASP A 125 9.33 1.04 -2.90
C ASP A 125 9.02 2.14 -1.88
N THR A 126 7.99 2.96 -2.11
CA THR A 126 7.48 3.94 -1.15
C THR A 126 7.09 3.24 0.16
N THR A 127 6.32 2.15 0.08
CA THR A 127 5.90 1.38 1.25
C THR A 127 7.09 0.74 1.99
N ALA A 128 8.04 0.17 1.25
CA ALA A 128 9.22 -0.48 1.83
C ALA A 128 10.14 0.54 2.53
N SER A 129 10.27 1.75 1.97
CA SER A 129 11.02 2.84 2.59
C SER A 129 10.40 3.30 3.91
N GLU A 130 9.07 3.40 3.98
CA GLU A 130 8.36 3.77 5.21
C GLU A 130 8.43 2.67 6.27
N LEU A 131 8.18 1.41 5.89
CA LEU A 131 8.20 0.28 6.82
C LEU A 131 9.61 -0.17 7.23
N LYS A 132 10.66 0.34 6.55
CA LYS A 132 12.05 -0.13 6.67
C LYS A 132 12.15 -1.66 6.53
N ASN A 133 11.31 -2.25 5.68
CA ASN A 133 11.20 -3.69 5.49
C ASN A 133 10.73 -4.01 4.06
N LYS A 134 11.05 -5.22 3.57
CA LYS A 134 10.60 -5.68 2.25
C LYS A 134 9.07 -5.83 2.23
N VAL A 135 8.47 -5.39 1.12
CA VAL A 135 7.06 -5.62 0.79
C VAL A 135 6.97 -6.72 -0.27
N SER A 136 6.17 -7.75 0.02
CA SER A 136 5.96 -8.90 -0.87
C SER A 136 4.49 -9.09 -1.17
N ASP A 137 3.66 -9.16 -0.13
CA ASP A 137 2.26 -9.55 -0.25
C ASP A 137 1.35 -8.31 -0.24
N VAL A 138 0.45 -8.24 -1.22
CA VAL A 138 -0.45 -7.11 -1.40
C VAL A 138 -1.87 -7.57 -1.72
N VAL A 139 -2.84 -6.75 -1.30
CA VAL A 139 -4.20 -6.76 -1.84
C VAL A 139 -4.41 -5.47 -2.60
N ILE A 140 -5.00 -5.56 -3.80
CA ILE A 140 -5.17 -4.42 -4.70
C ILE A 140 -6.65 -4.22 -5.02
N SER A 141 -7.12 -2.98 -4.94
CA SER A 141 -8.46 -2.62 -5.38
C SER A 141 -8.54 -2.60 -6.91
N VAL A 142 -9.62 -3.15 -7.46
CA VAL A 142 -9.97 -3.03 -8.87
C VAL A 142 -11.44 -2.63 -9.00
N PRO A 143 -11.85 -1.97 -10.10
CA PRO A 143 -13.26 -1.66 -10.31
C PRO A 143 -14.06 -2.95 -10.46
N GLY A 144 -15.26 -2.98 -9.89
CA GLY A 144 -16.15 -4.16 -10.01
C GLY A 144 -16.39 -4.62 -11.46
N TRP A 145 -16.37 -3.67 -12.40
CA TRP A 145 -16.57 -3.89 -13.84
C TRP A 145 -15.35 -4.43 -14.60
N TYR A 146 -14.21 -4.64 -13.95
CA TYR A 146 -13.08 -5.30 -14.62
C TYR A 146 -13.44 -6.72 -15.07
N THR A 147 -13.13 -7.01 -16.34
CA THR A 147 -13.24 -8.34 -16.92
C THR A 147 -12.18 -9.29 -16.37
N ASP A 148 -12.35 -10.59 -16.60
CA ASP A 148 -11.36 -11.62 -16.24
C ASP A 148 -9.97 -11.30 -16.83
N ARG A 149 -9.91 -10.89 -18.11
CA ARG A 149 -8.68 -10.48 -18.78
C ARG A 149 -7.97 -9.33 -18.07
N GLN A 150 -8.71 -8.29 -17.65
CA GLN A 150 -8.14 -7.16 -16.93
C GLN A 150 -7.65 -7.54 -15.54
N ARG A 151 -8.39 -8.40 -14.83
CA ARG A 151 -7.98 -8.94 -13.52
C ARG A 151 -6.69 -9.74 -13.64
N ARG A 152 -6.57 -10.62 -14.64
CA ARG A 152 -5.32 -11.34 -14.92
C ARG A 152 -4.16 -10.41 -15.24
N ALA A 153 -4.39 -9.38 -16.06
CA ALA A 153 -3.36 -8.40 -16.40
C ALA A 153 -2.84 -7.66 -15.15
N VAL A 154 -3.71 -7.30 -14.19
CA VAL A 154 -3.24 -6.74 -12.90
C VAL A 154 -2.42 -7.76 -12.11
N MET A 155 -2.84 -9.03 -12.04
CA MET A 155 -2.06 -10.08 -11.36
C MET A 155 -0.69 -10.29 -12.02
N GLN A 156 -0.61 -10.25 -13.35
CA GLN A 156 0.65 -10.29 -14.10
C GLN A 156 1.51 -9.04 -13.83
N ALA A 157 0.90 -7.85 -13.74
CA ALA A 157 1.61 -6.64 -13.34
C ALA A 157 2.21 -6.75 -11.93
N CYS A 158 1.52 -7.40 -10.99
CA CYS A 158 2.08 -7.70 -9.67
C CYS A 158 3.30 -8.61 -9.77
N GLN A 159 3.24 -9.68 -10.57
CA GLN A 159 4.38 -10.58 -10.78
C GLN A 159 5.60 -9.83 -11.34
N ILE A 160 5.39 -8.98 -12.35
CA ILE A 160 6.45 -8.14 -12.96
C ILE A 160 7.03 -7.16 -11.92
N ALA A 161 6.18 -6.59 -11.05
CA ALA A 161 6.60 -5.71 -9.96
C ALA A 161 7.20 -6.44 -8.75
N ASN A 162 7.43 -7.75 -8.82
CA ASN A 162 7.89 -8.59 -7.72
C ASN A 162 6.99 -8.51 -6.46
N LEU A 163 5.67 -8.51 -6.70
CA LEU A 163 4.62 -8.52 -5.70
C LEU A 163 3.77 -9.78 -5.84
N ASN A 164 3.45 -10.40 -4.71
CA ASN A 164 2.48 -11.48 -4.61
C ASN A 164 1.09 -10.87 -4.36
N CYS A 165 0.22 -10.96 -5.36
CA CYS A 165 -1.16 -10.51 -5.25
C CYS A 165 -2.00 -11.55 -4.51
N LEU A 166 -2.22 -11.35 -3.21
CA LEU A 166 -3.04 -12.26 -2.40
C LEU A 166 -4.50 -12.27 -2.84
N ARG A 167 -5.02 -11.10 -3.23
CA ARG A 167 -6.38 -10.94 -3.72
C ARG A 167 -6.52 -9.63 -4.50
N LEU A 168 -7.26 -9.68 -5.62
CA LEU A 168 -7.89 -8.49 -6.18
C LEU A 168 -9.27 -8.34 -5.54
N ILE A 169 -9.54 -7.18 -4.95
CA ILE A 169 -10.82 -6.88 -4.32
C ILE A 169 -11.53 -5.78 -5.09
N ASN A 170 -12.84 -5.86 -5.22
CA ASN A 170 -13.61 -4.77 -5.81
C ASN A 170 -13.48 -3.53 -4.91
N ASP A 171 -13.30 -2.35 -5.49
CA ASP A 171 -13.21 -1.06 -4.78
C ASP A 171 -14.39 -0.84 -3.81
N SER A 172 -15.61 -1.06 -4.29
CA SER A 172 -16.82 -0.99 -3.48
C SER A 172 -16.84 -2.00 -2.32
N THR A 173 -16.42 -3.25 -2.56
CA THR A 173 -16.30 -4.29 -1.53
C THR A 173 -15.22 -3.95 -0.50
N ALA A 174 -14.12 -3.33 -0.91
CA ALA A 174 -13.08 -2.87 0.00
C ALA A 174 -13.58 -1.72 0.89
N ALA A 175 -14.30 -0.74 0.32
CA ALA A 175 -14.95 0.30 1.10
C ALA A 175 -15.97 -0.29 2.09
N ALA A 176 -16.77 -1.27 1.65
CA ALA A 176 -17.71 -2.00 2.48
C ALA A 176 -17.02 -2.76 3.62
N LEU A 177 -15.86 -3.37 3.37
CA LEU A 177 -15.06 -4.02 4.40
C LEU A 177 -14.55 -3.02 5.44
N SER A 178 -14.03 -1.86 4.99
CA SER A 178 -13.59 -0.79 5.90
C SER A 178 -14.72 -0.30 6.80
N TYR A 179 -15.95 -0.25 6.28
CA TYR A 179 -17.15 0.05 7.06
C TYR A 179 -17.49 -1.08 8.03
N GLY A 180 -17.73 -2.29 7.52
CA GLY A 180 -18.28 -3.40 8.30
C GLY A 180 -17.38 -3.84 9.45
N ILE A 181 -16.06 -3.89 9.25
CA ILE A 181 -15.13 -4.38 10.28
C ILE A 181 -14.96 -3.38 11.44
N THR A 182 -15.20 -2.10 11.20
CA THR A 182 -15.03 -1.03 12.19
C THR A 182 -16.32 -0.70 12.95
N LYS A 183 -17.49 -1.10 12.43
CA LYS A 183 -18.78 -0.95 13.13
C LYS A 183 -18.96 -1.99 14.23
N SER A 184 -19.33 -1.52 15.42
CA SER A 184 -19.56 -2.34 16.62
C SER A 184 -21.02 -2.74 16.81
N ASP A 185 -21.95 -2.05 16.16
CA ASP A 185 -23.40 -2.12 16.37
C ASP A 185 -24.13 -2.92 15.28
N LEU A 186 -23.42 -3.77 14.53
CA LEU A 186 -24.04 -4.57 13.46
C LEU A 186 -24.97 -5.64 14.05
N PRO A 187 -26.16 -5.85 13.45
CA PRO A 187 -27.16 -6.80 13.95
C PRO A 187 -26.74 -8.26 13.76
N GLU A 188 -27.24 -9.18 14.60
CA GLU A 188 -27.01 -10.62 14.48
C GLU A 188 -28.06 -11.32 13.58
N ASP A 189 -29.34 -10.98 13.74
CA ASP A 189 -30.44 -11.70 13.07
C ASP A 189 -30.77 -11.13 11.68
N SER A 190 -31.27 -9.89 11.63
CA SER A 190 -31.70 -9.21 10.40
C SER A 190 -30.54 -8.41 9.79
N PRO A 191 -30.22 -8.60 8.50
CA PRO A 191 -29.14 -7.85 7.89
C PRO A 191 -29.46 -6.35 7.80
N ARG A 192 -28.45 -5.52 8.04
CA ARG A 192 -28.49 -4.08 7.77
C ARG A 192 -28.02 -3.84 6.34
N ASN A 193 -28.89 -3.34 5.46
CA ASN A 193 -28.53 -3.06 4.07
C ASN A 193 -27.90 -1.67 3.97
N VAL A 194 -26.68 -1.56 3.47
CA VAL A 194 -25.99 -0.29 3.25
C VAL A 194 -25.57 -0.22 1.79
N VAL A 195 -25.79 0.93 1.18
CA VAL A 195 -25.35 1.19 -0.19
C VAL A 195 -24.03 1.95 -0.14
N PHE A 196 -23.05 1.49 -0.92
CA PHE A 196 -21.80 2.21 -1.14
C PHE A 196 -21.81 2.82 -2.53
N VAL A 197 -21.58 4.12 -2.60
CA VAL A 197 -21.48 4.87 -3.85
C VAL A 197 -20.06 5.41 -3.98
N ASP A 198 -19.37 5.06 -5.05
CA ASP A 198 -18.05 5.58 -5.38
C ASP A 198 -18.11 6.41 -6.66
N MET A 199 -17.70 7.68 -6.59
CA MET A 199 -17.43 8.49 -7.78
C MET A 199 -15.99 9.04 -7.73
N GLY A 200 -15.09 8.26 -8.33
CA GLY A 200 -13.69 8.63 -8.49
C GLY A 200 -13.45 9.56 -9.68
N HIS A 201 -12.20 9.55 -10.19
CA HIS A 201 -11.84 10.36 -11.35
C HIS A 201 -12.38 9.80 -12.67
N GLY A 202 -12.48 8.46 -12.81
CA GLY A 202 -12.78 7.82 -14.08
C GLY A 202 -14.07 7.02 -14.16
N SER A 203 -14.77 6.77 -13.06
CA SER A 203 -15.99 5.94 -13.06
C SER A 203 -16.87 6.22 -11.85
N PHE A 204 -18.12 5.78 -11.97
CA PHE A 204 -19.14 5.73 -10.94
C PHE A 204 -19.50 4.27 -10.65
N SER A 205 -19.64 3.88 -9.39
CA SER A 205 -20.12 2.55 -9.00
C SER A 205 -21.05 2.59 -7.80
N VAL A 206 -21.98 1.63 -7.76
CA VAL A 206 -22.94 1.44 -6.69
C VAL A 206 -22.90 -0.02 -6.27
N ALA A 207 -22.74 -0.27 -4.98
CA ALA A 207 -22.81 -1.61 -4.39
C ALA A 207 -23.84 -1.64 -3.27
N VAL A 208 -24.76 -2.59 -3.34
CA VAL A 208 -25.75 -2.85 -2.29
C VAL A 208 -25.23 -4.00 -1.43
N VAL A 209 -25.02 -3.76 -0.14
CA VAL A 209 -24.35 -4.70 0.76
C VAL A 209 -25.18 -4.95 2.00
N ALA A 210 -25.40 -6.23 2.31
CA ALA A 210 -26.05 -6.66 3.54
C ALA A 210 -25.00 -6.98 4.60
N PHE A 211 -25.09 -6.34 5.77
CA PHE A 211 -24.20 -6.58 6.91
C PHE A 211 -24.90 -7.33 8.04
N LYS A 212 -24.18 -8.26 8.64
CA LYS A 212 -24.45 -8.81 9.98
C LYS A 212 -23.17 -8.74 10.81
N LYS A 213 -23.26 -9.02 12.11
CA LYS A 213 -22.10 -9.08 12.99
C LYS A 213 -21.08 -10.08 12.46
N GLY A 214 -19.90 -9.58 12.07
CA GLY A 214 -18.81 -10.42 11.55
C GLY A 214 -18.99 -10.88 10.11
N GLU A 215 -19.94 -10.35 9.33
CA GLU A 215 -20.02 -10.65 7.90
C GLU A 215 -20.57 -9.51 7.03
N LEU A 216 -20.12 -9.47 5.79
CA LEU A 216 -20.73 -8.70 4.72
C LEU A 216 -21.05 -9.61 3.52
N ALA A 217 -22.18 -9.35 2.88
CA ALA A 217 -22.59 -10.01 1.66
C ALA A 217 -23.05 -8.96 0.64
N VAL A 218 -22.32 -8.84 -0.46
CA VAL A 218 -22.71 -8.00 -1.59
C VAL A 218 -23.95 -8.63 -2.25
N LYS A 219 -24.96 -7.82 -2.53
CA LYS A 219 -26.23 -8.23 -3.14
C LYS A 219 -26.29 -7.87 -4.61
N ALA A 220 -25.83 -6.67 -4.94
CA ALA A 220 -25.80 -6.17 -6.29
C ALA A 220 -24.65 -5.18 -6.47
N ASN A 221 -24.16 -5.10 -7.70
CA ASN A 221 -23.24 -4.08 -8.16
C ASN A 221 -23.74 -3.53 -9.50
N ALA A 222 -23.60 -2.22 -9.69
CA ALA A 222 -23.82 -1.52 -10.95
C ALA A 222 -22.78 -0.41 -11.11
N PHE A 223 -22.58 0.07 -12.34
CA PHE A 223 -21.52 1.02 -12.63
C PHE A 223 -21.79 1.83 -13.90
N SER A 224 -21.11 2.98 -13.98
CA SER A 224 -20.95 3.74 -15.22
C SER A 224 -19.46 4.04 -15.44
N ARG A 225 -18.89 3.49 -16.51
CA ARG A 225 -17.43 3.57 -16.79
C ARG A 225 -16.96 4.95 -17.20
N ASN A 226 -17.85 5.83 -17.64
CA ASN A 226 -17.51 7.15 -18.20
C ASN A 226 -18.29 8.24 -17.45
N CYS A 227 -18.39 8.06 -16.13
CA CYS A 227 -19.06 8.97 -15.22
C CYS A 227 -18.14 9.22 -14.02
N GLY A 228 -17.13 10.07 -14.21
CA GLY A 228 -16.19 10.42 -13.14
C GLY A 228 -15.74 11.87 -13.23
N GLY A 229 -14.85 12.26 -12.33
CA GLY A 229 -14.32 13.62 -12.26
C GLY A 229 -13.75 14.15 -13.59
N ARG A 230 -13.15 13.28 -14.42
CA ARG A 230 -12.61 13.65 -15.74
C ARG A 230 -13.69 13.95 -16.77
N ASP A 231 -14.86 13.34 -16.63
CA ASP A 231 -16.00 13.55 -17.53
C ASP A 231 -16.69 14.87 -17.17
N LEU A 232 -16.74 15.20 -15.88
CA LEU A 232 -17.10 16.55 -15.41
C LEU A 232 -16.11 17.61 -15.93
N ASP A 233 -14.80 17.32 -15.86
CA ASP A 233 -13.76 18.21 -16.41
C ASP A 233 -13.90 18.38 -17.92
N GLN A 234 -14.28 17.31 -18.64
CA GLN A 234 -14.47 17.34 -20.08
C GLN A 234 -15.63 18.25 -20.50
N ALA A 235 -16.74 18.27 -19.75
CA ALA A 235 -17.85 19.19 -20.01
C ALA A 235 -17.41 20.66 -19.92
N LEU A 236 -16.57 21.00 -18.92
CA LEU A 236 -15.95 22.32 -18.79
C LEU A 236 -15.00 22.61 -19.96
N VAL A 237 -14.12 21.67 -20.31
CA VAL A 237 -13.16 21.82 -21.42
C VAL A 237 -13.88 22.11 -22.73
N GLU A 238 -14.95 21.38 -23.05
CA GLU A 238 -15.73 21.60 -24.28
C GLU A 238 -16.43 22.95 -24.30
N HIS A 239 -16.95 23.40 -23.15
CA HIS A 239 -17.54 24.72 -23.00
C HIS A 239 -16.50 25.83 -23.23
N PHE A 240 -15.34 25.75 -22.55
CA PHE A 240 -14.31 26.77 -22.67
C PHE A 240 -13.61 26.75 -24.03
N ILE A 241 -13.49 25.62 -24.73
CA ILE A 241 -12.99 25.63 -26.11
C ILE A 241 -13.87 26.53 -27.00
N ARG A 242 -15.20 26.45 -26.87
CA ARG A 242 -16.12 27.31 -27.65
C ARG A 242 -15.94 28.78 -27.29
N ILE A 243 -15.90 29.10 -25.99
CA ILE A 243 -15.69 30.48 -25.54
C ILE A 243 -14.36 31.04 -26.01
N LEU A 244 -13.29 30.24 -25.96
CA LEU A 244 -11.95 30.69 -26.31
C LEU A 244 -11.81 30.89 -27.82
N ASP A 245 -12.42 30.03 -28.63
CA ASP A 245 -12.54 30.24 -30.08
C ASP A 245 -13.35 31.49 -30.40
N GLU A 246 -14.48 31.71 -29.72
CA GLU A 246 -15.32 32.89 -29.95
C GLU A 246 -14.64 34.20 -29.53
N LYS A 247 -14.08 34.26 -28.31
CA LYS A 247 -13.55 35.48 -27.68
C LYS A 247 -12.12 35.80 -28.12
N TYR A 248 -11.27 34.78 -28.27
CA TYR A 248 -9.84 34.96 -28.55
C TYR A 248 -9.44 34.49 -29.96
N LYS A 249 -10.36 33.87 -30.73
CA LYS A 249 -10.11 33.41 -32.10
C LYS A 249 -8.90 32.46 -32.20
N VAL A 250 -8.77 31.57 -31.21
CA VAL A 250 -7.68 30.59 -31.13
C VAL A 250 -8.18 29.15 -31.19
N ASP A 251 -7.56 28.37 -32.05
CA ASP A 251 -7.76 26.92 -32.09
C ASP A 251 -6.83 26.23 -31.08
N ILE A 252 -7.40 25.87 -29.93
CA ILE A 252 -6.68 25.17 -28.87
C ILE A 252 -6.49 23.69 -29.22
N LYS A 253 -7.41 23.09 -30.01
CA LYS A 253 -7.42 21.64 -30.26
C LYS A 253 -6.20 21.18 -31.06
N SER A 254 -5.67 22.03 -31.94
CA SER A 254 -4.45 21.74 -32.69
C SER A 254 -3.18 21.79 -31.85
N ASN A 255 -3.22 22.35 -30.63
CA ASN A 255 -2.06 22.44 -29.73
C ASN A 255 -2.23 21.56 -28.47
N PRO A 256 -1.55 20.39 -28.40
CA PRO A 256 -1.65 19.50 -27.25
C PRO A 256 -1.26 20.13 -25.91
N LYS A 257 -0.27 21.03 -25.89
CA LYS A 257 0.15 21.71 -24.64
C LYS A 257 -0.93 22.66 -24.14
N ALA A 258 -1.56 23.40 -25.05
CA ALA A 258 -2.68 24.29 -24.71
C ALA A 258 -3.88 23.47 -24.18
N MET A 259 -4.18 22.33 -24.81
CA MET A 259 -5.21 21.40 -24.31
C MET A 259 -4.92 20.88 -22.90
N ILE A 260 -3.67 20.50 -22.59
CA ILE A 260 -3.29 20.03 -21.25
C ILE A 260 -3.43 21.16 -20.21
N ARG A 261 -2.98 22.38 -20.54
CA ARG A 261 -3.17 23.55 -19.66
C ARG A 261 -4.65 23.85 -19.41
N LEU A 262 -5.48 23.79 -20.45
CA LEU A 262 -6.92 23.98 -20.33
C LEU A 262 -7.56 22.92 -19.43
N ARG A 263 -7.20 21.64 -19.60
CA ARG A 263 -7.68 20.54 -18.75
C ARG A 263 -7.30 20.75 -17.28
N ALA A 264 -6.05 21.09 -17.01
CA ALA A 264 -5.57 21.38 -15.65
C ALA A 264 -6.31 22.58 -15.02
N GLY A 265 -6.55 23.63 -15.81
CA GLY A 265 -7.34 24.79 -15.41
C GLY A 265 -8.79 24.43 -15.09
N CYS A 266 -9.44 23.59 -15.92
CA CYS A 266 -10.80 23.13 -15.71
C CYS A 266 -10.93 22.24 -14.47
N GLU A 267 -9.97 21.35 -14.21
CA GLU A 267 -9.96 20.52 -12.99
C GLU A 267 -9.89 21.40 -11.73
N LYS A 268 -9.01 22.42 -11.75
CA LYS A 268 -8.90 23.40 -10.65
C LYS A 268 -10.18 24.22 -10.48
N LEU A 269 -10.78 24.66 -11.60
CA LEU A 269 -12.04 25.39 -11.59
C LEU A 269 -13.17 24.56 -10.97
N LYS A 270 -13.35 23.30 -11.40
CA LYS A 270 -14.33 22.36 -10.81
C LYS A 270 -14.15 22.26 -9.30
N LYS A 271 -12.92 22.05 -8.83
CA LYS A 271 -12.62 21.96 -7.38
C LYS A 271 -12.99 23.24 -6.64
N ASN A 272 -12.69 24.41 -7.21
CA ASN A 272 -13.04 25.70 -6.63
C ASN A 272 -14.55 25.92 -6.59
N LEU A 273 -15.29 25.52 -7.63
CA LEU A 273 -16.75 25.60 -7.71
C LEU A 273 -17.44 24.67 -6.71
N SER A 274 -16.80 23.57 -6.29
CA SER A 274 -17.34 22.73 -5.22
C SER A 274 -17.42 23.45 -3.86
N ALA A 275 -16.51 24.40 -3.61
CA ALA A 275 -16.52 25.21 -2.39
C ALA A 275 -17.25 26.54 -2.57
N ASN A 276 -17.09 27.20 -3.72
CA ASN A 276 -17.57 28.56 -3.97
C ASN A 276 -18.68 28.58 -5.02
N PRO A 277 -19.69 29.47 -4.91
CA PRO A 277 -20.73 29.61 -5.92
C PRO A 277 -20.22 30.24 -7.23
N ILE A 278 -19.09 30.94 -7.21
CA ILE A 278 -18.44 31.55 -8.37
C ILE A 278 -16.94 31.32 -8.26
N ALA A 279 -16.29 31.00 -9.38
CA ALA A 279 -14.84 30.88 -9.46
C ALA A 279 -14.35 31.22 -10.89
N ASN A 280 -13.06 31.55 -11.02
CA ASN A 280 -12.49 31.92 -12.30
C ASN A 280 -11.62 30.80 -12.88
N LEU A 281 -11.75 30.58 -14.18
CA LEU A 281 -10.74 29.88 -14.97
C LEU A 281 -9.56 30.85 -15.17
N ASN A 282 -8.45 30.57 -14.49
CA ASN A 282 -7.22 31.36 -14.58
C ASN A 282 -6.12 30.50 -15.22
N ILE A 283 -5.70 30.86 -16.43
CA ILE A 283 -4.61 30.19 -17.15
C ILE A 283 -3.70 31.26 -17.75
N GLU A 284 -2.44 31.27 -17.32
CA GLU A 284 -1.40 32.11 -17.90
C GLU A 284 -0.80 31.45 -19.13
N ASN A 285 -0.52 32.26 -20.16
CA ASN A 285 0.05 31.85 -21.44
C ASN A 285 -0.54 30.53 -21.97
N LEU A 286 -1.86 30.53 -22.18
CA LEU A 286 -2.56 29.36 -22.69
C LEU A 286 -2.01 28.97 -24.07
N LEU A 287 -2.03 29.93 -25.00
CA LEU A 287 -1.53 29.82 -26.37
C LEU A 287 -1.23 31.23 -26.91
N ASN A 288 -0.10 31.41 -27.58
CA ASN A 288 0.32 32.68 -28.19
C ASN A 288 0.32 33.86 -27.18
N ASP A 289 0.82 33.63 -25.96
CA ASP A 289 0.88 34.63 -24.87
C ASP A 289 -0.49 35.20 -24.45
N ILE A 290 -1.57 34.46 -24.73
CA ILE A 290 -2.92 34.80 -24.28
C ILE A 290 -3.14 34.27 -22.86
N ASP A 291 -3.42 35.20 -21.95
CA ASP A 291 -3.90 34.90 -20.61
C ASP A 291 -5.43 34.78 -20.59
N VAL A 292 -5.92 33.76 -19.91
CA VAL A 292 -7.35 33.49 -19.73
C VAL A 292 -7.72 33.76 -18.28
N ASN A 293 -8.68 34.67 -18.09
CA ASN A 293 -9.38 34.90 -16.84
C ASN A 293 -10.87 35.04 -17.15
N ILE A 294 -11.65 34.01 -16.86
CA ILE A 294 -13.08 33.96 -17.16
C ILE A 294 -13.80 33.44 -15.91
N ALA A 295 -14.71 34.24 -15.36
CA ALA A 295 -15.57 33.82 -14.26
C ALA A 295 -16.63 32.83 -14.76
N MET A 296 -16.95 31.85 -13.91
CA MET A 296 -18.03 30.89 -14.12
C MET A 296 -18.79 30.73 -12.81
N LYS A 297 -20.11 30.61 -12.92
CA LYS A 297 -20.97 30.30 -11.78
C LYS A 297 -21.11 28.79 -11.60
N ARG A 298 -21.34 28.35 -10.36
CA ARG A 298 -21.60 26.94 -10.06
C ARG A 298 -22.82 26.45 -10.82
N GLU A 299 -23.89 27.24 -10.88
CA GLU A 299 -25.13 26.86 -11.55
C GLU A 299 -24.89 26.56 -13.05
N GLU A 300 -24.08 27.37 -13.73
CA GLU A 300 -23.69 27.16 -15.13
C GLU A 300 -22.91 25.84 -15.30
N PHE A 301 -21.98 25.55 -14.38
CA PHE A 301 -21.26 24.27 -14.38
C PHE A 301 -22.21 23.08 -14.15
N GLU A 302 -23.15 23.21 -13.22
CA GLU A 302 -24.11 22.15 -12.89
C GLU A 302 -25.02 21.82 -14.09
N GLU A 303 -25.43 22.82 -14.87
CA GLU A 303 -26.16 22.62 -16.13
C GLU A 303 -25.32 21.86 -17.16
N LEU A 304 -24.03 22.18 -17.29
CA LEU A 304 -23.12 21.52 -18.24
C LEU A 304 -22.92 20.04 -17.95
N ILE A 305 -22.93 19.64 -16.67
CA ILE A 305 -22.69 18.26 -16.25
C ILE A 305 -23.96 17.41 -16.12
N ALA A 306 -25.15 17.99 -16.26
CA ALA A 306 -26.41 17.27 -16.13
C ALA A 306 -26.49 15.97 -16.97
N PRO A 307 -25.99 15.93 -18.23
CA PRO A 307 -25.92 14.68 -19.00
C PRO A 307 -25.05 13.61 -18.33
N VAL A 308 -23.89 13.98 -17.78
CA VAL A 308 -22.99 13.06 -17.08
C VAL A 308 -23.65 12.49 -15.82
N LEU A 309 -24.37 13.34 -15.08
CA LEU A 309 -25.08 12.94 -13.86
C LEU A 309 -26.29 12.03 -14.12
N SER A 310 -26.89 12.08 -15.32
CA SER A 310 -28.02 11.21 -15.67
C SER A 310 -27.67 9.73 -15.64
N HIS A 311 -26.43 9.38 -16.02
CA HIS A 311 -25.91 8.01 -15.97
C HIS A 311 -25.80 7.45 -14.54
N MET A 312 -25.72 8.30 -13.51
CA MET A 312 -25.68 7.84 -12.13
C MET A 312 -27.01 7.20 -11.73
N GLY A 313 -28.13 7.84 -12.10
CA GLY A 313 -29.47 7.35 -11.78
C GLY A 313 -29.77 6.00 -12.43
N GLU A 314 -29.26 5.76 -13.64
CA GLU A 314 -29.37 4.47 -14.34
C GLU A 314 -28.71 3.34 -13.54
N SER A 315 -27.46 3.55 -13.08
CA SER A 315 -26.73 2.56 -12.28
C SER A 315 -27.36 2.36 -10.89
N ILE A 316 -27.89 3.40 -10.25
CA ILE A 316 -28.58 3.27 -8.96
C ILE A 316 -29.83 2.40 -9.10
N LYS A 317 -30.65 2.70 -10.12
CA LYS A 317 -31.86 1.93 -10.41
C LYS A 317 -31.54 0.46 -10.68
N GLU A 318 -30.54 0.19 -11.52
CA GLU A 318 -30.08 -1.16 -11.82
C GLU A 318 -29.61 -1.90 -10.55
N ALA A 319 -28.85 -1.25 -9.67
CA ALA A 319 -28.37 -1.86 -8.43
C ALA A 319 -29.52 -2.24 -7.49
N LEU A 320 -30.52 -1.37 -7.35
CA LEU A 320 -31.71 -1.64 -6.53
C LEU A 320 -32.54 -2.78 -7.11
N GLU A 321 -32.82 -2.75 -8.42
CA GLU A 321 -33.55 -3.80 -9.14
C GLU A 321 -32.89 -5.17 -8.99
N VAL A 322 -31.58 -5.26 -9.21
CA VAL A 322 -30.82 -6.52 -9.09
C VAL A 322 -30.76 -7.01 -7.64
N SER A 323 -30.72 -6.09 -6.66
CA SER A 323 -30.72 -6.46 -5.25
C SER A 323 -32.08 -6.92 -4.73
N GLY A 324 -33.17 -6.57 -5.43
CA GLY A 324 -34.54 -6.78 -4.99
C GLY A 324 -34.95 -5.90 -3.80
N LEU A 325 -34.22 -4.81 -3.54
CA LEU A 325 -34.47 -3.88 -2.44
C LEU A 325 -35.00 -2.54 -2.97
N THR A 326 -35.82 -1.89 -2.15
CA THR A 326 -36.28 -0.52 -2.37
C THR A 326 -35.43 0.47 -1.57
N SER A 327 -35.55 1.76 -1.84
CA SER A 327 -34.87 2.80 -1.05
C SER A 327 -35.21 2.74 0.45
N ASP A 328 -36.43 2.32 0.79
CA ASP A 328 -36.89 2.21 2.18
C ASP A 328 -36.21 1.06 2.95
N ASP A 329 -35.74 0.03 2.24
CA ASP A 329 -34.99 -1.10 2.81
C ASP A 329 -33.52 -0.77 3.11
N ILE A 330 -33.04 0.39 2.63
CA ILE A 330 -31.66 0.83 2.80
C ILE A 330 -31.52 1.50 4.16
N TYR A 331 -30.52 1.11 4.94
CA TYR A 331 -30.19 1.76 6.21
C TYR A 331 -29.46 3.08 5.96
N ALA A 332 -28.35 3.04 5.22
CA ALA A 332 -27.48 4.18 4.95
C ALA A 332 -26.89 4.13 3.53
N ILE A 333 -26.53 5.30 3.01
CA ILE A 333 -25.87 5.48 1.71
C ILE A 333 -24.48 6.07 1.98
N GLU A 334 -23.47 5.23 2.12
CA GLU A 334 -22.10 5.66 2.34
C GLU A 334 -21.44 6.06 1.03
N THR A 335 -20.75 7.19 1.02
CA THR A 335 -20.16 7.75 -0.20
C THR A 335 -18.63 7.83 -0.11
N VAL A 336 -17.95 7.42 -1.17
CA VAL A 336 -16.49 7.50 -1.33
C VAL A 336 -16.12 8.06 -2.70
N GLY A 337 -14.86 8.45 -2.89
CA GLY A 337 -14.38 9.03 -4.14
C GLY A 337 -14.48 10.55 -4.21
N GLY A 338 -13.43 11.18 -4.76
CA GLY A 338 -13.25 12.63 -4.71
C GLY A 338 -14.30 13.44 -5.47
N SER A 339 -14.99 12.87 -6.48
CA SER A 339 -15.98 13.59 -7.29
C SER A 339 -17.32 13.74 -6.59
N ILE A 340 -17.60 12.94 -5.55
CA ILE A 340 -18.76 13.12 -4.66
C ILE A 340 -18.78 14.50 -4.00
N ARG A 341 -17.63 15.17 -3.89
CA ARG A 341 -17.54 16.51 -3.27
C ARG A 341 -18.24 17.60 -4.08
N VAL A 342 -18.57 17.36 -5.34
CA VAL A 342 -19.33 18.31 -6.18
C VAL A 342 -20.78 18.41 -5.67
N PRO A 343 -21.30 19.62 -5.35
CA PRO A 343 -22.64 19.78 -4.79
C PRO A 343 -23.77 19.15 -5.62
N ALA A 344 -23.80 19.37 -6.95
CA ALA A 344 -24.79 18.72 -7.82
C ALA A 344 -24.73 17.19 -7.81
N VAL A 345 -23.55 16.58 -7.63
CA VAL A 345 -23.43 15.11 -7.50
C VAL A 345 -24.13 14.66 -6.22
N LYS A 346 -23.88 15.31 -5.08
CA LYS A 346 -24.55 14.98 -3.80
C LYS A 346 -26.06 15.16 -3.89
N LYS A 347 -26.50 16.28 -4.47
CA LYS A 347 -27.91 16.59 -4.66
C LYS A 347 -28.59 15.51 -5.51
N LYS A 348 -27.99 15.18 -6.66
CA LYS A 348 -28.53 14.15 -7.56
C LYS A 348 -28.60 12.79 -6.89
N LEU A 349 -27.58 12.38 -6.12
CA LEU A 349 -27.62 11.14 -5.36
C LEU A 349 -28.76 11.13 -4.33
N ALA A 350 -28.89 12.20 -3.55
CA ALA A 350 -29.97 12.29 -2.55
C ALA A 350 -31.36 12.24 -3.20
N GLU A 351 -31.52 12.88 -4.37
CA GLU A 351 -32.75 12.84 -5.17
C GLU A 351 -33.03 11.44 -5.73
N ASP A 352 -32.04 10.78 -6.32
CA ASP A 352 -32.19 9.45 -6.94
C ASP A 352 -32.50 8.35 -5.92
N PHE A 353 -31.95 8.46 -4.70
CA PHE A 353 -32.29 7.55 -3.60
C PHE A 353 -33.54 7.99 -2.82
N GLY A 354 -33.92 9.27 -2.86
CA GLY A 354 -34.95 9.86 -2.00
C GLY A 354 -34.57 9.87 -0.51
N ARG A 355 -33.26 9.84 -0.19
CA ARG A 355 -32.74 9.71 1.18
C ARG A 355 -31.46 10.52 1.38
N GLU A 356 -31.15 10.84 2.64
CA GLU A 356 -29.92 11.54 2.99
C GLU A 356 -28.68 10.65 2.85
N LEU A 357 -27.56 11.28 2.48
CA LEU A 357 -26.27 10.63 2.31
C LEU A 357 -25.53 10.52 3.64
N SER A 358 -24.75 9.45 3.79
CA SER A 358 -23.87 9.19 4.92
C SER A 358 -22.39 9.41 4.53
N TYR A 359 -21.62 9.89 5.51
CA TYR A 359 -20.22 10.28 5.35
C TYR A 359 -19.35 9.73 6.48
N THR A 360 -19.66 8.52 6.98
CA THR A 360 -18.92 7.98 8.14
C THR A 360 -17.56 7.40 7.75
N LEU A 361 -17.36 7.13 6.46
CA LEU A 361 -16.08 6.74 5.89
C LEU A 361 -15.24 7.95 5.44
N ASN A 362 -13.92 7.83 5.55
CA ASN A 362 -13.01 8.74 4.85
C ASN A 362 -13.07 8.45 3.34
N GLN A 363 -13.54 9.42 2.57
CA GLN A 363 -13.85 9.27 1.14
C GLN A 363 -12.63 8.96 0.26
N ASP A 364 -11.42 9.31 0.68
CA ASP A 364 -10.19 9.05 -0.09
C ASP A 364 -9.44 7.79 0.40
N GLU A 365 -9.69 7.33 1.63
CA GLU A 365 -8.87 6.29 2.28
C GLU A 365 -9.60 4.95 2.48
N ALA A 366 -10.94 4.94 2.45
CA ALA A 366 -11.72 3.76 2.82
C ALA A 366 -11.41 2.53 1.97
N VAL A 367 -11.19 2.70 0.66
CA VAL A 367 -10.85 1.60 -0.25
C VAL A 367 -9.49 1.00 0.12
N ALA A 368 -8.45 1.82 0.27
CA ALA A 368 -7.12 1.35 0.65
C ALA A 368 -7.12 0.67 2.02
N ARG A 369 -7.84 1.23 3.00
CA ARG A 369 -8.03 0.62 4.33
C ARG A 369 -8.68 -0.75 4.22
N GLY A 370 -9.72 -0.87 3.40
CA GLY A 370 -10.35 -2.15 3.06
C GLY A 370 -9.36 -3.16 2.50
N CYS A 371 -8.53 -2.76 1.54
CA CYS A 371 -7.47 -3.61 0.99
C CYS A 371 -6.48 -4.08 2.09
N ALA A 372 -6.07 -3.19 2.99
CA ALA A 372 -5.15 -3.55 4.08
C ALA A 372 -5.79 -4.50 5.10
N PHE A 373 -7.06 -4.32 5.45
CA PHE A 373 -7.81 -5.27 6.27
C PHE A 373 -7.92 -6.64 5.58
N GLN A 374 -8.26 -6.66 4.30
CA GLN A 374 -8.33 -7.90 3.53
C GLN A 374 -6.97 -8.61 3.47
N CYS A 375 -5.88 -7.85 3.32
CA CYS A 375 -4.53 -8.39 3.34
C CYS A 375 -4.19 -8.96 4.73
N ALA A 376 -4.65 -8.31 5.81
CA ALA A 376 -4.45 -8.79 7.18
C ALA A 376 -5.17 -10.12 7.42
N MET A 377 -6.42 -10.24 6.94
CA MET A 377 -7.24 -11.46 7.04
C MET A 377 -6.61 -12.65 6.30
N LEU A 378 -5.87 -12.40 5.22
CA LEU A 378 -5.18 -13.44 4.45
C LEU A 378 -3.77 -13.75 4.98
N SER A 379 -3.26 -12.95 5.92
CA SER A 379 -1.92 -13.14 6.46
C SER A 379 -1.90 -14.30 7.46
N PRO A 380 -0.93 -15.23 7.36
CA PRO A 380 -0.78 -16.28 8.37
C PRO A 380 -0.22 -15.76 9.71
N VAL A 381 0.34 -14.53 9.73
CA VAL A 381 1.00 -13.94 10.90
C VAL A 381 0.08 -12.99 11.66
N PHE A 382 -0.73 -12.21 10.94
CA PHE A 382 -1.63 -11.24 11.56
C PHE A 382 -2.95 -11.91 11.93
N LYS A 383 -3.27 -11.93 13.23
CA LYS A 383 -4.60 -12.31 13.70
C LYS A 383 -5.48 -11.09 13.73
N VAL A 384 -6.56 -11.12 12.96
CA VAL A 384 -7.61 -10.11 12.95
C VAL A 384 -8.92 -10.70 13.45
N ARG A 385 -9.90 -9.85 13.74
CA ARG A 385 -11.25 -10.28 14.08
C ARG A 385 -11.82 -11.11 12.93
N ASP A 386 -12.48 -12.22 13.24
CA ASP A 386 -13.19 -13.03 12.25
C ASP A 386 -14.25 -12.17 11.56
N PHE A 387 -14.11 -12.05 10.24
CA PHE A 387 -15.03 -11.30 9.39
C PHE A 387 -15.18 -12.03 8.05
N SER A 388 -16.40 -12.40 7.68
CA SER A 388 -16.66 -13.10 6.43
C SER A 388 -17.05 -12.13 5.32
N ILE A 389 -16.56 -12.38 4.10
CA ILE A 389 -16.81 -11.54 2.93
C ILE A 389 -17.36 -12.44 1.83
N ARG A 390 -18.59 -12.16 1.39
CA ARG A 390 -19.20 -12.75 0.20
C ARG A 390 -19.39 -11.66 -0.84
N ASP A 391 -18.63 -11.75 -1.92
CA ASP A 391 -18.78 -10.86 -3.07
C ASP A 391 -19.61 -11.55 -4.15
N VAL A 392 -19.87 -10.87 -5.27
CA VAL A 392 -20.68 -11.39 -6.36
C VAL A 392 -20.02 -11.13 -7.73
N THR A 393 -20.27 -12.02 -8.69
CA THR A 393 -19.84 -11.79 -10.07
C THR A 393 -20.78 -10.84 -10.80
N LEU A 394 -20.20 -9.95 -11.59
CA LEU A 394 -20.96 -9.00 -12.41
C LEU A 394 -21.34 -9.60 -13.75
N TYR A 395 -20.37 -10.20 -14.45
CA TYR A 395 -20.58 -10.78 -15.77
C TYR A 395 -20.91 -12.27 -15.64
N PRO A 396 -22.06 -12.71 -16.19
CA PRO A 396 -22.37 -14.13 -16.31
C PRO A 396 -21.35 -14.87 -17.19
N ILE A 397 -21.13 -16.16 -16.90
CA ILE A 397 -20.20 -17.02 -17.63
C ILE A 397 -20.92 -18.31 -18.03
N ASP A 398 -20.76 -18.67 -19.30
CA ASP A 398 -21.19 -19.94 -19.87
C ASP A 398 -19.99 -20.76 -20.35
N LEU A 399 -20.14 -22.08 -20.36
CA LEU A 399 -19.26 -23.00 -21.07
C LEU A 399 -19.89 -23.38 -22.39
N VAL A 400 -19.11 -23.41 -23.47
CA VAL A 400 -19.54 -23.78 -24.82
C VAL A 400 -18.55 -24.79 -25.38
N TRP A 401 -19.03 -25.79 -26.11
CA TRP A 401 -18.18 -26.81 -26.72
C TRP A 401 -18.72 -27.25 -28.08
N GLU A 402 -17.87 -27.89 -28.88
CA GLU A 402 -18.27 -28.45 -30.16
C GLU A 402 -19.22 -29.65 -29.96
N PRO A 403 -20.35 -29.72 -30.70
CA PRO A 403 -21.32 -30.81 -30.57
C PRO A 403 -20.69 -32.15 -30.93
N VAL A 404 -20.85 -33.13 -30.04
CA VAL A 404 -20.51 -34.54 -30.30
C VAL A 404 -21.81 -35.34 -30.46
N VAL A 405 -21.77 -36.43 -31.23
CA VAL A 405 -22.94 -37.31 -31.41
C VAL A 405 -23.43 -37.82 -30.05
N GLY A 406 -24.66 -37.44 -29.68
CA GLY A 406 -25.28 -37.78 -28.40
C GLY A 406 -25.30 -36.65 -27.36
N ASP A 407 -24.77 -35.46 -27.68
CA ASP A 407 -24.97 -34.27 -26.84
C ASP A 407 -26.38 -33.70 -27.07
N ASP A 408 -27.15 -33.53 -25.97
CA ASP A 408 -28.45 -32.85 -25.99
C ASP A 408 -28.31 -31.32 -26.01
N ASP A 409 -27.23 -30.80 -25.41
CA ASP A 409 -26.90 -29.37 -25.31
C ASP A 409 -25.42 -29.13 -25.68
N THR A 410 -25.12 -27.95 -26.23
CA THR A 410 -23.74 -27.52 -26.58
C THR A 410 -23.23 -26.35 -25.74
N SER A 411 -24.02 -25.95 -24.73
CA SER A 411 -23.66 -24.87 -23.81
C SER A 411 -24.23 -25.10 -22.41
N LEU A 412 -23.58 -24.53 -21.40
CA LEU A 412 -24.01 -24.62 -20.01
C LEU A 412 -23.72 -23.32 -19.28
N SER A 413 -24.75 -22.70 -18.70
CA SER A 413 -24.55 -21.52 -17.85
C SER A 413 -24.01 -21.91 -16.49
N ILE A 414 -22.81 -21.40 -16.15
CA ILE A 414 -22.10 -21.79 -14.94
C ILE A 414 -22.16 -20.73 -13.85
N TYR A 415 -22.16 -19.45 -14.20
CA TYR A 415 -22.28 -18.37 -13.23
C TYR A 415 -23.23 -17.33 -13.79
N THR A 416 -24.29 -17.01 -13.04
CA THR A 416 -25.22 -15.95 -13.42
C THR A 416 -24.78 -14.62 -12.83
N ARG A 417 -25.41 -13.51 -13.26
CA ARG A 417 -25.21 -12.20 -12.64
C ARG A 417 -25.55 -12.28 -11.15
N SER A 418 -24.75 -11.61 -10.33
CA SER A 418 -24.81 -11.63 -8.86
C SER A 418 -24.56 -13.00 -8.21
N HIS A 419 -23.99 -13.98 -8.93
CA HIS A 419 -23.62 -15.26 -8.34
C HIS A 419 -22.50 -15.07 -7.28
N PRO A 420 -22.61 -15.66 -6.08
CA PRO A 420 -21.63 -15.48 -5.01
C PRO A 420 -20.22 -15.96 -5.39
N THR A 421 -19.20 -15.18 -5.01
CA THR A 421 -17.78 -15.52 -5.19
C THR A 421 -17.05 -15.56 -3.84
N PRO A 422 -16.14 -16.54 -3.64
CA PRO A 422 -15.68 -17.56 -4.59
C PRO A 422 -16.68 -18.72 -4.75
N SER A 423 -16.68 -19.38 -5.90
CA SER A 423 -17.56 -20.53 -6.17
C SER A 423 -16.82 -21.62 -6.94
N THR A 424 -17.09 -22.89 -6.64
CA THR A 424 -16.52 -24.06 -7.33
C THR A 424 -17.63 -24.92 -7.88
N LYS A 425 -17.53 -25.30 -9.15
CA LYS A 425 -18.48 -26.21 -9.82
C LYS A 425 -17.73 -27.36 -10.48
N VAL A 426 -18.36 -28.53 -10.49
CA VAL A 426 -17.86 -29.72 -11.19
C VAL A 426 -18.80 -30.00 -12.35
N PHE A 427 -18.26 -29.97 -13.55
CA PHE A 427 -18.96 -30.25 -14.79
C PHE A 427 -18.67 -31.68 -15.21
N THR A 428 -19.66 -32.37 -15.77
CA THR A 428 -19.52 -33.76 -16.23
C THR A 428 -19.72 -33.80 -17.74
N PHE A 429 -18.73 -34.34 -18.45
CA PHE A 429 -18.74 -34.52 -19.89
C PHE A 429 -18.67 -36.01 -20.24
N TYR A 430 -19.39 -36.43 -21.26
CA TYR A 430 -19.37 -37.80 -21.77
C TYR A 430 -18.61 -37.80 -23.09
N ARG A 431 -17.36 -38.31 -23.08
CA ARG A 431 -16.43 -38.13 -24.20
C ARG A 431 -15.67 -39.41 -24.51
N ARG A 432 -15.42 -39.65 -25.81
CA ARG A 432 -14.62 -40.80 -26.31
C ARG A 432 -13.17 -40.42 -26.57
N GLU A 433 -12.93 -39.15 -26.86
CA GLU A 433 -11.64 -38.60 -27.25
C GLU A 433 -11.42 -37.23 -26.61
N ASN A 434 -10.24 -36.65 -26.84
CA ASN A 434 -9.88 -35.33 -26.36
C ASN A 434 -10.89 -34.29 -26.86
N PHE A 435 -11.22 -33.34 -26.00
CA PHE A 435 -12.22 -32.31 -26.32
C PHE A 435 -11.78 -30.96 -25.79
N SER A 436 -12.33 -29.91 -26.39
CA SER A 436 -12.10 -28.52 -25.97
C SER A 436 -13.41 -27.86 -25.56
N VAL A 437 -13.32 -26.96 -24.59
CA VAL A 437 -14.44 -26.20 -24.06
C VAL A 437 -13.98 -24.75 -23.88
N ASP A 438 -14.82 -23.82 -24.33
CA ASP A 438 -14.61 -22.40 -24.19
C ASP A 438 -15.48 -21.85 -23.06
N ALA A 439 -14.87 -21.08 -22.16
CA ALA A 439 -15.60 -20.22 -21.24
C ALA A 439 -15.79 -18.85 -21.88
N VAL A 440 -17.04 -18.38 -21.93
CA VAL A 440 -17.42 -17.12 -22.57
C VAL A 440 -18.36 -16.33 -21.66
N TYR A 441 -18.42 -15.01 -21.84
CA TYR A 441 -19.45 -14.20 -21.20
C TYR A 441 -20.81 -14.45 -21.85
N SER A 442 -21.82 -14.78 -21.04
CA SER A 442 -23.16 -15.16 -21.53
C SER A 442 -23.91 -14.01 -22.19
N LYS A 443 -23.61 -12.77 -21.79
CA LYS A 443 -24.25 -11.54 -22.28
C LYS A 443 -23.20 -10.56 -22.81
N PRO A 444 -22.75 -10.71 -24.07
CA PRO A 444 -21.80 -9.79 -24.69
C PRO A 444 -22.24 -8.32 -24.69
N GLU A 445 -23.54 -8.05 -24.72
CA GLU A 445 -24.13 -6.71 -24.68
C GLU A 445 -23.92 -5.97 -23.35
N ASP A 446 -23.70 -6.70 -22.25
CA ASP A 446 -23.41 -6.14 -20.93
C ASP A 446 -21.91 -5.76 -20.80
N LEU A 447 -21.07 -6.17 -21.75
CA LEU A 447 -19.65 -5.86 -21.76
C LEU A 447 -19.38 -4.48 -22.34
N PRO A 448 -18.26 -3.84 -21.97
CA PRO A 448 -17.80 -2.65 -22.67
C PRO A 448 -17.67 -2.88 -24.18
N VAL A 449 -17.99 -1.83 -24.95
CA VAL A 449 -17.91 -1.89 -26.41
C VAL A 449 -16.50 -2.28 -26.87
N GLY A 450 -16.42 -3.31 -27.72
CA GLY A 450 -15.17 -3.82 -28.27
C GLY A 450 -14.53 -4.93 -27.42
N THR A 451 -15.06 -5.26 -26.24
CA THR A 451 -14.53 -6.32 -25.40
C THR A 451 -14.73 -7.70 -26.01
N ASN A 452 -13.66 -8.50 -25.98
CA ASN A 452 -13.70 -9.90 -26.41
C ASN A 452 -14.57 -10.74 -25.45
N THR A 453 -15.46 -11.55 -26.02
CA THR A 453 -16.42 -12.37 -25.26
C THR A 453 -15.79 -13.64 -24.67
N SER A 454 -14.65 -14.09 -25.19
CA SER A 454 -13.92 -15.26 -24.71
C SER A 454 -13.14 -14.96 -23.43
N ILE A 455 -13.20 -15.88 -22.46
CA ILE A 455 -12.50 -15.78 -21.18
C ILE A 455 -11.28 -16.69 -21.18
N ILE A 456 -11.51 -18.00 -21.28
CA ILE A 456 -10.49 -19.04 -21.42
C ILE A 456 -10.98 -20.13 -22.36
N SER A 457 -10.06 -20.82 -23.01
CA SER A 457 -10.31 -22.07 -23.73
C SER A 457 -9.51 -23.17 -23.06
N PHE A 458 -10.12 -24.32 -22.73
CA PHE A 458 -9.39 -25.44 -22.15
C PHE A 458 -9.62 -26.73 -22.94
N SER A 459 -8.55 -27.51 -23.08
CA SER A 459 -8.56 -28.79 -23.79
C SER A 459 -8.16 -29.91 -22.84
N VAL A 460 -9.04 -30.90 -22.66
CA VAL A 460 -8.75 -32.09 -21.85
C VAL A 460 -8.13 -33.16 -22.75
N LYS A 461 -7.00 -33.70 -22.32
CA LYS A 461 -6.17 -34.66 -23.06
C LYS A 461 -6.22 -36.05 -22.42
N ASP A 462 -5.74 -37.03 -23.18
CA ASP A 462 -5.70 -38.45 -22.83
C ASP A 462 -7.05 -39.06 -22.44
N VAL A 463 -8.14 -38.50 -22.98
CA VAL A 463 -9.47 -39.07 -22.85
C VAL A 463 -9.54 -40.29 -23.76
N LYS A 464 -9.75 -41.46 -23.15
CA LYS A 464 -9.91 -42.73 -23.86
C LYS A 464 -11.28 -43.31 -23.58
N PRO A 465 -11.87 -44.11 -24.47
CA PRO A 465 -13.08 -44.87 -24.17
C PRO A 465 -12.86 -45.80 -22.98
N THR A 466 -13.94 -46.20 -22.32
CA THR A 466 -13.87 -47.20 -21.24
C THR A 466 -13.40 -48.55 -21.78
N SER A 467 -13.05 -49.48 -20.88
CA SER A 467 -12.63 -50.84 -21.26
C SER A 467 -13.65 -51.57 -22.16
N SER A 468 -14.92 -51.17 -22.13
CA SER A 468 -16.03 -51.69 -22.93
C SER A 468 -16.20 -51.02 -24.31
N GLY A 469 -15.45 -49.94 -24.59
CA GLY A 469 -15.58 -49.13 -25.80
C GLY A 469 -16.63 -48.00 -25.72
N ASP A 470 -17.22 -47.80 -24.55
CA ASP A 470 -18.23 -46.77 -24.29
C ASP A 470 -17.62 -45.40 -23.97
N VAL A 471 -18.46 -44.37 -23.91
CA VAL A 471 -18.05 -43.00 -23.52
C VAL A 471 -17.46 -43.00 -22.11
N SER A 472 -16.36 -42.27 -21.94
CA SER A 472 -15.79 -42.01 -20.62
C SER A 472 -16.48 -40.83 -19.96
N ILE A 473 -16.72 -40.94 -18.66
CA ILE A 473 -17.30 -39.88 -17.85
C ILE A 473 -16.15 -39.02 -17.31
N VAL A 474 -16.02 -37.82 -17.85
CA VAL A 474 -14.97 -36.87 -17.50
C VAL A 474 -15.53 -35.78 -16.59
N LYS A 475 -14.98 -35.63 -15.40
CA LYS A 475 -15.32 -34.54 -14.46
C LYS A 475 -14.28 -33.44 -14.51
N VAL A 476 -14.72 -32.22 -14.79
CA VAL A 476 -13.87 -31.02 -14.82
C VAL A 476 -14.29 -30.09 -13.69
N LYS A 477 -13.34 -29.71 -12.84
CA LYS A 477 -13.56 -28.82 -11.69
C LYS A 477 -13.14 -27.40 -12.05
N GLY A 478 -14.12 -26.52 -12.27
CA GLY A 478 -13.90 -25.09 -12.45
C GLY A 478 -14.12 -24.31 -11.16
N ARG A 479 -13.37 -23.23 -10.98
CA ARG A 479 -13.48 -22.34 -9.82
C ARG A 479 -13.42 -20.87 -10.24
N LEU A 480 -14.42 -20.11 -9.82
CA LEU A 480 -14.35 -18.66 -9.75
C LEU A 480 -13.73 -18.29 -8.40
N ASP A 481 -12.52 -17.74 -8.42
CA ASP A 481 -11.72 -17.52 -7.22
C ASP A 481 -12.08 -16.22 -6.47
N LEU A 482 -11.32 -15.92 -5.41
CA LEU A 482 -11.52 -14.74 -4.56
C LEU A 482 -11.22 -13.41 -5.27
N SER A 483 -10.47 -13.46 -6.37
CA SER A 483 -10.14 -12.31 -7.21
C SER A 483 -11.14 -12.11 -8.35
N GLY A 484 -12.14 -12.99 -8.47
CA GLY A 484 -13.12 -12.96 -9.55
C GLY A 484 -12.58 -13.49 -10.88
N VAL A 485 -11.59 -14.38 -10.84
CA VAL A 485 -10.99 -15.00 -12.02
C VAL A 485 -11.44 -16.46 -12.15
N PHE A 486 -11.85 -16.87 -13.34
CA PHE A 486 -12.30 -18.24 -13.59
C PHE A 486 -11.13 -19.16 -13.98
N ASN A 487 -10.94 -20.26 -13.25
CA ASN A 487 -9.85 -21.20 -13.46
C ASN A 487 -10.36 -22.65 -13.54
N ILE A 488 -9.63 -23.50 -14.27
CA ILE A 488 -9.82 -24.95 -14.23
C ILE A 488 -8.78 -25.54 -13.28
N ASN A 489 -9.25 -26.22 -12.23
CA ASN A 489 -8.39 -26.74 -11.17
C ASN A 489 -7.97 -28.18 -11.41
N SER A 490 -8.85 -29.00 -11.98
CA SER A 490 -8.57 -30.42 -12.24
C SER A 490 -9.53 -31.01 -13.28
N ALA A 491 -9.06 -32.00 -14.03
CA ALA A 491 -9.90 -32.87 -14.86
C ALA A 491 -9.58 -34.33 -14.53
N TYR A 492 -10.60 -35.18 -14.40
CA TYR A 492 -10.41 -36.60 -14.08
C TYR A 492 -11.52 -37.48 -14.64
N ALA A 493 -11.17 -38.71 -15.01
CA ALA A 493 -12.11 -39.73 -15.45
C ALA A 493 -12.71 -40.49 -14.26
N VAL A 494 -13.99 -40.83 -14.34
CA VAL A 494 -14.69 -41.70 -13.38
C VAL A 494 -15.33 -42.88 -14.10
N GLU A 495 -15.41 -44.01 -13.41
CA GLU A 495 -16.14 -45.21 -13.87
C GLU A 495 -17.14 -45.64 -12.80
N GLU A 496 -18.26 -46.24 -13.22
CA GLU A 496 -19.18 -46.90 -12.30
C GLU A 496 -18.57 -48.22 -11.81
N LYS A 497 -18.40 -48.34 -10.48
CA LYS A 497 -17.98 -49.56 -9.81
C LYS A 497 -18.97 -49.94 -8.72
N ASP A 498 -19.18 -51.24 -8.59
CA ASP A 498 -19.92 -51.84 -7.48
C ASP A 498 -19.06 -51.76 -6.21
N VAL A 499 -19.52 -51.00 -5.21
CA VAL A 499 -18.83 -50.82 -3.93
C VAL A 499 -19.69 -51.43 -2.82
N GLU A 500 -19.12 -52.34 -2.03
CA GLU A 500 -19.77 -52.89 -0.85
C GLU A 500 -19.74 -51.88 0.31
N GLU A 501 -20.92 -51.45 0.75
CA GLU A 501 -21.09 -50.59 1.92
C GLU A 501 -21.74 -51.34 3.07
N VAL A 502 -21.21 -51.19 4.28
CA VAL A 502 -21.85 -51.71 5.50
C VAL A 502 -23.15 -50.95 5.74
N VAL A 503 -24.25 -51.70 5.88
CA VAL A 503 -25.55 -51.16 6.24
C VAL A 503 -25.51 -50.79 7.72
N PRO A 504 -25.67 -49.51 8.10
CA PRO A 504 -25.72 -49.15 9.51
C PRO A 504 -26.96 -49.81 10.16
N PRO A 505 -26.82 -50.37 11.37
CA PRO A 505 -27.95 -50.97 12.09
C PRO A 505 -29.03 -49.93 12.37
N LYS A 506 -30.30 -50.34 12.41
CA LYS A 506 -31.42 -49.41 12.66
C LYS A 506 -31.34 -48.90 14.10
N GLU A 507 -31.74 -47.64 14.33
CA GLU A 507 -31.81 -47.07 15.68
C GLU A 507 -32.64 -47.96 16.61
N GLY A 508 -31.99 -48.57 17.60
CA GLY A 508 -32.61 -49.43 18.61
C GLY A 508 -32.35 -50.94 18.50
N GLU A 509 -31.59 -51.42 17.50
CA GLU A 509 -31.15 -52.83 17.44
C GLU A 509 -29.87 -53.05 18.27
N GLU A 510 -29.86 -54.06 19.15
CA GLU A 510 -28.63 -54.53 19.81
C GLU A 510 -27.73 -55.20 18.76
N VAL A 511 -26.55 -54.63 18.55
CA VAL A 511 -25.56 -55.14 17.60
C VAL A 511 -24.68 -56.15 18.33
N ASP A 512 -24.72 -57.40 17.90
CA ASP A 512 -23.79 -58.43 18.37
C ASP A 512 -22.35 -58.05 17.91
N PRO A 513 -21.40 -57.82 18.82
CA PRO A 513 -20.03 -57.43 18.48
C PRO A 513 -19.24 -58.52 17.73
N GLU A 514 -19.75 -59.75 17.65
CA GLU A 514 -19.12 -60.88 16.95
C GLU A 514 -19.77 -61.20 15.57
N ALA A 515 -20.85 -60.51 15.19
CA ALA A 515 -21.53 -60.72 13.92
C ALA A 515 -20.87 -59.97 12.75
N GLU A 516 -20.74 -60.62 11.58
CA GLU A 516 -20.20 -59.99 10.38
C GLU A 516 -21.10 -58.82 9.90
N PRO A 517 -20.54 -57.65 9.58
CA PRO A 517 -21.30 -56.48 9.16
C PRO A 517 -22.04 -56.75 7.85
N VAL A 518 -23.37 -56.56 7.82
CA VAL A 518 -24.19 -56.73 6.62
C VAL A 518 -23.77 -55.68 5.58
N THR A 519 -23.18 -56.12 4.47
CA THR A 519 -22.83 -55.24 3.34
C THR A 519 -23.92 -55.25 2.27
N ARG A 520 -24.11 -54.10 1.62
CA ARG A 520 -24.90 -53.97 0.39
C ARG A 520 -24.02 -53.45 -0.73
N VAL A 521 -24.20 -53.97 -1.94
CA VAL A 521 -23.51 -53.48 -3.14
C VAL A 521 -24.22 -52.24 -3.65
N VAL A 522 -23.51 -51.12 -3.76
CA VAL A 522 -24.01 -49.85 -4.33
C VAL A 522 -23.12 -49.44 -5.49
N ARG A 523 -23.73 -49.14 -6.66
CA ARG A 523 -23.00 -48.56 -7.79
C ARG A 523 -22.59 -47.13 -7.48
N LYS A 524 -21.29 -46.84 -7.55
CA LYS A 524 -20.74 -45.50 -7.35
C LYS A 524 -19.76 -45.12 -8.46
N LEU A 525 -19.73 -43.84 -8.78
CA LEU A 525 -18.72 -43.26 -9.66
C LEU A 525 -17.41 -43.08 -8.89
N VAL A 526 -16.41 -43.89 -9.23
CA VAL A 526 -15.07 -43.86 -8.61
C VAL A 526 -14.10 -43.18 -9.58
N LYS A 527 -13.24 -42.29 -9.08
CA LYS A 527 -12.16 -41.68 -9.86
C LYS A 527 -11.16 -42.74 -10.29
N VAL A 528 -10.90 -42.83 -11.59
CA VAL A 528 -10.03 -43.85 -12.19
C VAL A 528 -8.71 -43.27 -12.67
N ALA A 529 -8.72 -42.06 -13.22
CA ALA A 529 -7.51 -41.40 -13.71
C ALA A 529 -7.60 -39.88 -13.61
N ASP A 530 -6.49 -39.21 -13.30
CA ASP A 530 -6.32 -37.78 -13.55
C ASP A 530 -6.02 -37.57 -15.04
N LEU A 531 -6.68 -36.58 -15.63
CA LEU A 531 -6.54 -36.24 -17.04
C LEU A 531 -5.75 -34.93 -17.18
N PRO A 532 -4.68 -34.91 -17.99
CA PRO A 532 -3.99 -33.66 -18.29
C PRO A 532 -4.92 -32.71 -19.04
N PHE A 533 -4.77 -31.42 -18.81
CA PHE A 533 -5.50 -30.38 -19.53
C PHE A 533 -4.58 -29.19 -19.83
N GLU A 534 -4.89 -28.49 -20.92
CA GLU A 534 -4.22 -27.24 -21.28
C GLU A 534 -5.24 -26.10 -21.24
N ILE A 535 -4.82 -24.95 -20.71
CA ILE A 535 -5.63 -23.72 -20.69
C ILE A 535 -4.96 -22.69 -21.58
N LYS A 536 -5.74 -22.08 -22.46
CA LYS A 536 -5.39 -20.87 -23.19
C LYS A 536 -6.19 -19.72 -22.60
N THR A 537 -5.47 -18.73 -22.08
CA THR A 537 -6.05 -17.49 -21.57
C THR A 537 -5.96 -16.39 -22.62
N GLN A 538 -6.86 -15.42 -22.54
CA GLN A 538 -6.72 -14.18 -23.30
C GLN A 538 -5.70 -13.26 -22.61
N GLY A 539 -4.73 -12.72 -23.35
CA GLY A 539 -3.72 -11.78 -22.84
C GLY A 539 -2.28 -12.26 -23.01
N LEU A 540 -1.39 -11.76 -22.15
CA LEU A 540 0.04 -12.06 -22.21
C LEU A 540 0.32 -13.50 -21.76
N THR A 541 1.24 -14.17 -22.46
CA THR A 541 1.71 -15.51 -22.11
C THR A 541 2.76 -15.45 -21.01
N ASP A 542 2.95 -16.55 -20.28
CA ASP A 542 3.95 -16.65 -19.21
C ASP A 542 5.39 -16.37 -19.70
N SER A 543 5.67 -16.71 -20.97
CA SER A 543 6.96 -16.40 -21.61
C SER A 543 7.18 -14.89 -21.76
N ILE A 544 6.15 -14.16 -22.19
CA ILE A 544 6.21 -12.69 -22.32
C ILE A 544 6.29 -12.05 -20.92
N VAL A 545 5.49 -12.51 -19.96
CA VAL A 545 5.56 -12.04 -18.57
C VAL A 545 6.96 -12.23 -17.98
N SER A 546 7.60 -13.38 -18.23
CA SER A 546 8.98 -13.64 -17.81
C SER A 546 10.00 -12.67 -18.44
N GLN A 547 9.83 -12.31 -19.72
CA GLN A 547 10.65 -11.29 -20.37
C GLN A 547 10.43 -9.91 -19.73
N PHE A 548 9.19 -9.58 -19.39
CA PHE A 548 8.84 -8.32 -18.73
C PHE A 548 9.39 -8.23 -17.30
N ILE A 549 9.41 -9.33 -16.54
CA ILE A 549 10.08 -9.39 -15.22
C ILE A 549 11.55 -8.99 -15.35
N THR A 550 12.29 -9.61 -16.28
CA THR A 550 13.70 -9.28 -16.49
C THR A 550 13.89 -7.82 -16.91
N ALA A 551 13.07 -7.35 -17.86
CA ALA A 551 13.14 -5.96 -18.31
C ALA A 551 12.84 -4.95 -17.19
N GLU A 552 11.86 -5.24 -16.32
CA GLU A 552 11.54 -4.39 -15.17
C GLU A 552 12.68 -4.35 -14.16
N LEU A 553 13.31 -5.50 -13.86
CA LEU A 553 14.46 -5.55 -12.97
C LEU A 553 15.62 -4.69 -13.49
N ASP A 554 15.91 -4.77 -14.79
CA ASP A 554 16.96 -3.97 -15.42
C ASP A 554 16.63 -2.47 -15.40
N MET A 555 15.39 -2.10 -15.71
CA MET A 555 14.94 -0.71 -15.65
C MET A 555 14.95 -0.16 -14.22
N HIS A 556 14.45 -0.92 -13.25
CA HIS A 556 14.43 -0.56 -11.84
C HIS A 556 15.84 -0.36 -11.27
N LYS A 557 16.77 -1.26 -11.62
CA LYS A 557 18.17 -1.12 -11.25
C LYS A 557 18.78 0.14 -11.86
N ALA A 558 18.54 0.40 -13.15
CA ALA A 558 19.04 1.60 -13.80
C ALA A 558 18.48 2.89 -13.18
N ASP A 559 17.19 2.94 -12.85
CA ASP A 559 16.59 4.08 -12.15
C ASP A 559 17.24 4.27 -10.77
N THR A 560 17.43 3.17 -10.03
CA THR A 560 18.07 3.18 -8.71
C THR A 560 19.51 3.70 -8.78
N ASP A 561 20.27 3.29 -9.79
CA ASP A 561 21.67 3.71 -9.98
C ASP A 561 21.76 5.21 -10.35
N VAL A 562 20.80 5.74 -11.14
CA VAL A 562 20.70 7.18 -11.41
C VAL A 562 20.42 7.95 -10.13
N VAL A 563 19.40 7.56 -9.36
CA VAL A 563 19.04 8.22 -8.09
C VAL A 563 20.20 8.16 -7.07
N LYS A 564 20.88 7.01 -6.96
CA LYS A 564 22.07 6.88 -6.10
C LYS A 564 23.19 7.81 -6.52
N THR A 565 23.43 7.93 -7.82
CA THR A 565 24.47 8.82 -8.37
C THR A 565 24.15 10.28 -8.09
N GLU A 566 22.90 10.72 -8.32
CA GLU A 566 22.42 12.06 -8.01
C GLU A 566 22.50 12.37 -6.51
N ASN A 567 22.11 11.44 -5.64
CA ASN A 567 22.24 11.62 -4.19
C ASN A 567 23.71 11.73 -3.73
N SER A 568 24.63 10.97 -4.32
CA SER A 568 26.06 11.09 -4.02
C SER A 568 26.64 12.41 -4.49
N LYS A 569 26.19 12.94 -5.64
CA LYS A 569 26.53 14.27 -6.13
C LYS A 569 26.10 15.35 -5.13
N ASN A 570 24.83 15.32 -4.72
CA ASN A 570 24.28 16.25 -3.73
C ASN A 570 24.99 16.14 -2.38
N SER A 571 25.32 14.93 -1.93
CA SER A 571 26.06 14.71 -0.68
C SER A 571 27.46 15.31 -0.71
N LEU A 572 28.14 15.25 -1.86
CA LEU A 572 29.42 15.90 -2.08
C LEU A 572 29.28 17.42 -2.03
N GLU A 573 28.29 17.96 -2.74
CA GLU A 573 28.00 19.39 -2.77
C GLU A 573 27.70 19.96 -1.38
N GLU A 574 26.78 19.34 -0.64
CA GLU A 574 26.43 19.72 0.73
C GLU A 574 27.65 19.68 1.65
N TYR A 575 28.44 18.61 1.57
CA TYR A 575 29.65 18.47 2.38
C TYR A 575 30.67 19.57 2.07
N ILE A 576 30.83 19.97 0.81
CA ILE A 576 31.73 21.06 0.43
C ILE A 576 31.29 22.37 1.09
N TYR A 577 30.01 22.75 0.95
CA TYR A 577 29.50 24.02 1.49
C TYR A 577 29.52 24.06 3.01
N ASP A 578 29.01 23.02 3.68
CA ASP A 578 28.99 22.92 5.13
C ASP A 578 30.41 22.93 5.72
N THR A 579 31.31 22.12 5.16
CA THR A 579 32.69 22.02 5.65
C THR A 579 33.46 23.32 5.43
N ARG A 580 33.33 23.97 4.27
CA ARG A 580 33.98 25.27 4.02
C ARG A 580 33.57 26.31 5.05
N SER A 581 32.26 26.47 5.25
CA SER A 581 31.69 27.41 6.23
C SER A 581 32.23 27.17 7.64
N LYS A 582 32.29 25.90 8.05
CA LYS A 582 32.86 25.49 9.34
C LYS A 582 34.35 25.81 9.44
N ILE A 583 35.16 25.44 8.45
CA ILE A 583 36.62 25.62 8.46
C ILE A 583 37.01 27.10 8.45
N GLU A 584 36.26 27.95 7.75
CA GLU A 584 36.50 29.40 7.73
C GLU A 584 36.00 30.08 9.02
N GLY A 585 34.97 29.52 9.65
CA GLY A 585 34.36 30.01 10.89
C GLY A 585 34.78 29.24 12.14
N SER A 586 33.84 28.50 12.71
CA SER A 586 33.94 27.90 14.06
C SER A 586 35.05 26.85 14.21
N HIS A 587 35.41 26.17 13.12
CA HIS A 587 36.36 25.06 13.12
C HIS A 587 37.79 25.47 12.78
N LYS A 588 38.03 26.74 12.43
CA LYS A 588 39.33 27.28 12.03
C LYS A 588 40.46 26.98 13.01
N LYS A 589 40.15 26.93 14.32
CA LYS A 589 41.11 26.69 15.41
C LYS A 589 41.49 25.21 15.62
N TYR A 590 40.79 24.26 14.97
CA TYR A 590 41.02 22.81 15.10
C TYR A 590 41.77 22.20 13.91
N ILE A 591 42.23 23.05 13.01
CA ILE A 591 43.07 22.68 11.86
C ILE A 591 44.35 23.51 11.88
N LYS A 592 45.48 22.88 11.51
CA LYS A 592 46.75 23.58 11.39
C LYS A 592 46.65 24.64 10.27
N PRO A 593 47.16 25.87 10.45
CA PRO A 593 46.98 26.95 9.46
C PRO A 593 47.44 26.63 8.04
N GLU A 594 48.52 25.86 7.89
CA GLU A 594 49.03 25.42 6.57
C GLU A 594 48.09 24.43 5.89
N ASP A 595 47.57 23.46 6.66
CA ASP A 595 46.67 22.43 6.16
C ASP A 595 45.27 22.99 5.90
N CYS A 596 44.86 24.01 6.65
CA CYS A 596 43.64 24.78 6.42
C CYS A 596 43.62 25.38 5.00
N LYS A 597 44.69 26.06 4.59
CA LYS A 597 44.80 26.64 3.24
C LYS A 597 44.75 25.56 2.16
N LYS A 598 45.47 24.44 2.34
CA LYS A 598 45.46 23.31 1.39
C LYS A 598 44.09 22.65 1.28
N PHE A 599 43.38 22.53 2.40
CA PHE A 599 42.08 21.90 2.43
C PHE A 599 41.00 22.80 1.81
N LEU A 600 41.03 24.10 2.07
CA LEU A 600 40.16 25.07 1.38
C LEU A 600 40.40 25.06 -0.14
N LEU A 601 41.66 24.95 -0.59
CA LEU A 601 41.97 24.76 -2.00
C LEU A 601 41.36 23.45 -2.53
N SER A 602 41.49 22.34 -1.80
CA SER A 602 40.91 21.05 -2.19
C SER A 602 39.38 21.08 -2.27
N LEU A 603 38.72 21.84 -1.40
CA LEU A 603 37.27 22.07 -1.44
C LEU A 603 36.87 22.87 -2.68
N ASN A 604 37.63 23.93 -3.02
CA ASN A 604 37.40 24.71 -4.24
C ASN A 604 37.63 23.86 -5.50
N GLU A 605 38.71 23.09 -5.57
CA GLU A 605 38.97 22.17 -6.69
C GLU A 605 37.87 21.11 -6.84
N ALA A 606 37.27 20.66 -5.75
CA ALA A 606 36.16 19.72 -5.78
C ALA A 606 34.86 20.39 -6.27
N GLU A 607 34.60 21.63 -5.88
CA GLU A 607 33.48 22.43 -6.38
C GLU A 607 33.64 22.76 -7.87
N ASP A 608 34.80 23.26 -8.27
CA ASP A 608 35.12 23.56 -9.67
C ASP A 608 34.96 22.31 -10.54
N TRP A 609 35.39 21.15 -10.03
CA TRP A 609 35.18 19.88 -10.70
C TRP A 609 33.68 19.53 -10.81
N LEU A 610 32.89 19.71 -9.74
CA LEU A 610 31.46 19.39 -9.72
C LEU A 610 30.66 20.13 -10.82
N TYR A 611 31.06 21.37 -11.12
CA TYR A 611 30.45 22.22 -12.15
C TYR A 611 31.16 22.16 -13.50
N SER A 612 32.19 21.32 -13.65
CA SER A 612 32.82 21.03 -14.94
C SER A 612 32.01 20.01 -15.75
N GLU A 613 32.22 19.94 -17.06
CA GLU A 613 31.61 18.90 -17.92
C GLU A 613 31.94 17.47 -17.44
N GLU A 614 33.12 17.26 -16.86
CA GLU A 614 33.54 15.95 -16.34
C GLU A 614 32.85 15.58 -15.01
N GLY A 615 32.51 16.59 -14.21
CA GLY A 615 31.88 16.39 -12.90
C GLY A 615 30.37 16.46 -12.92
N GLU A 616 29.75 17.13 -13.89
CA GLU A 616 28.29 17.29 -13.93
C GLU A 616 27.58 15.93 -14.11
N ASP A 617 28.10 15.10 -15.02
CA ASP A 617 27.56 13.79 -15.42
C ASP A 617 28.52 12.64 -15.08
N SER A 618 29.26 12.77 -13.98
CA SER A 618 30.20 11.74 -13.51
C SER A 618 29.51 10.49 -12.92
N THR A 619 30.31 9.47 -12.62
CA THR A 619 29.83 8.20 -12.05
C THR A 619 29.71 8.27 -10.53
N TYR A 620 28.86 7.39 -9.96
CA TYR A 620 28.73 7.20 -8.51
C TYR A 620 30.09 7.07 -7.81
N ASP A 621 30.97 6.20 -8.31
CA ASP A 621 32.29 5.94 -7.72
C ASP A 621 33.19 7.18 -7.73
N SER A 622 33.07 8.05 -8.74
CA SER A 622 33.82 9.30 -8.81
C SER A 622 33.39 10.27 -7.70
N TYR A 623 32.08 10.45 -7.50
CA TYR A 623 31.56 11.31 -6.43
C TYR A 623 31.96 10.78 -5.04
N VAL A 624 31.83 9.47 -4.80
CA VAL A 624 32.20 8.86 -3.53
C VAL A 624 33.69 9.01 -3.25
N LYS A 625 34.56 8.72 -4.22
CA LYS A 625 36.02 8.89 -4.04
C LYS A 625 36.41 10.33 -3.72
N LYS A 626 35.77 11.31 -4.36
CA LYS A 626 36.01 12.73 -4.07
C LYS A 626 35.53 13.10 -2.66
N LEU A 627 34.33 12.64 -2.28
CA LEU A 627 33.79 12.84 -0.94
C LEU A 627 34.68 12.22 0.13
N ASP A 628 35.11 10.97 -0.04
CA ASP A 628 35.99 10.26 0.90
C ASP A 628 37.34 10.96 1.05
N LYS A 629 37.90 11.49 -0.05
CA LYS A 629 39.12 12.32 -0.01
C LYS A 629 38.91 13.55 0.87
N LEU A 630 37.79 14.25 0.75
CA LEU A 630 37.51 15.44 1.56
C LEU A 630 37.21 15.08 3.03
N LYS A 631 36.49 13.98 3.27
CA LYS A 631 36.20 13.43 4.60
C LYS A 631 37.44 13.04 5.38
N SER A 632 38.45 12.49 4.70
CA SER A 632 39.73 12.14 5.33
C SER A 632 40.42 13.29 6.07
N VAL A 633 40.10 14.54 5.72
CA VAL A 633 40.60 15.74 6.42
C VAL A 633 39.48 16.40 7.23
N GLY A 634 38.32 16.67 6.63
CA GLY A 634 37.26 17.44 7.28
C GLY A 634 36.64 16.73 8.49
N ASP A 635 36.44 15.41 8.44
CA ASP A 635 35.86 14.65 9.56
C ASP A 635 36.79 14.65 10.77
N LEU A 636 38.12 14.64 10.56
CA LEU A 636 39.09 14.76 11.66
C LEU A 636 39.02 16.12 12.34
N VAL A 637 38.78 17.19 11.58
CA VAL A 637 38.64 18.54 12.14
C VAL A 637 37.31 18.66 12.89
N GLN A 638 36.23 18.09 12.33
CA GLN A 638 34.93 18.01 12.97
C GLN A 638 35.00 17.23 14.29
N GLU A 639 35.68 16.08 14.33
CA GLU A 639 35.89 15.28 15.54
C GLU A 639 36.61 16.08 16.62
N ARG A 640 37.72 16.76 16.28
CA ARG A 640 38.45 17.62 17.21
C ARG A 640 37.58 18.72 17.80
N ALA A 641 36.74 19.35 16.96
CA ALA A 641 35.84 20.39 17.40
C ALA A 641 34.75 19.87 18.35
N VAL A 642 34.14 18.73 18.01
CA VAL A 642 33.12 18.05 18.85
C VAL A 642 33.72 17.63 20.19
N GLU A 643 34.90 17.01 20.17
CA GLU A 643 35.60 16.57 21.39
C GLU A 643 36.04 17.76 22.26
N ALA A 644 36.41 18.90 21.67
CA ALA A 644 36.73 20.09 22.44
C ALA A 644 35.54 20.64 23.25
N ASP A 645 34.30 20.49 22.74
CA ASP A 645 33.08 20.88 23.46
C ASP A 645 32.54 19.77 24.39
N ALA A 646 32.64 18.52 23.97
CA ALA A 646 32.08 17.38 24.71
C ALA A 646 32.91 16.99 25.94
N ARG A 647 34.25 17.07 25.87
CA ARG A 647 35.13 16.60 26.96
C ARG A 647 34.95 17.36 28.27
N PRO A 648 34.88 18.70 28.32
CA PRO A 648 34.65 19.40 29.58
C PRO A 648 33.34 18.98 30.26
N LYS A 649 32.29 18.72 29.47
CA LYS A 649 30.99 18.24 29.97
C LYS A 649 31.12 16.82 30.54
N ALA A 650 31.77 15.91 29.81
CA ALA A 650 32.02 14.54 30.29
C ALA A 650 32.91 14.50 31.55
N SER A 651 33.98 15.29 31.58
CA SER A 651 34.86 15.41 32.76
C SER A 651 34.12 15.96 33.97
N LYS A 652 33.21 16.94 33.78
CA LYS A 652 32.35 17.44 34.86
C LYS A 652 31.43 16.34 35.37
N GLN A 653 30.75 15.61 34.49
CA GLN A 653 29.87 14.50 34.88
C GLN A 653 30.60 13.40 35.65
N LEU A 654 31.85 13.08 35.26
CA LEU A 654 32.66 12.12 36.00
C LEU A 654 33.05 12.67 37.38
N ARG A 655 33.43 13.95 37.48
CA ARG A 655 33.72 14.60 38.77
C ARG A 655 32.50 14.64 39.68
N ASP A 656 31.33 14.98 39.14
CA ASP A 656 30.07 15.00 39.90
C ASP A 656 29.73 13.59 40.42
N ALA A 657 29.95 12.54 39.62
CA ALA A 657 29.76 11.16 40.05
C ALA A 657 30.78 10.76 41.14
N VAL A 658 32.04 11.16 40.99
CA VAL A 658 33.10 10.97 42.01
C VAL A 658 32.69 11.61 43.33
N HIS A 659 32.26 12.87 43.32
CA HIS A 659 31.79 13.57 44.51
C HIS A 659 30.58 12.87 45.15
N HIS A 660 29.58 12.53 44.34
CA HIS A 660 28.37 11.85 44.82
C HIS A 660 28.68 10.52 45.53
N TRP A 661 29.52 9.67 44.92
CA TRP A 661 29.88 8.38 45.50
C TRP A 661 30.83 8.51 46.69
N ALA A 662 31.69 9.54 46.72
CA ALA A 662 32.54 9.84 47.87
C ALA A 662 31.71 10.29 49.08
N ASP A 663 30.72 11.16 48.87
CA ASP A 663 29.79 11.60 49.90
C ASP A 663 28.99 10.42 50.47
N LEU A 664 28.51 9.52 49.59
CA LEU A 664 27.81 8.31 50.02
C LEU A 664 28.71 7.33 50.80
N ALA A 665 29.95 7.12 50.36
CA ALA A 665 30.88 6.22 51.02
C ALA A 665 31.31 6.74 52.40
N THR A 666 31.35 8.06 52.59
CA THR A 666 31.72 8.74 53.84
C THR A 666 30.51 9.12 54.72
N SER A 667 29.29 8.98 54.20
CA SER A 667 28.06 9.30 54.94
C SER A 667 27.85 8.43 56.18
N SER A 668 27.44 9.09 57.27
CA SER A 668 27.04 8.49 58.55
C SER A 668 25.55 8.09 58.60
N ASP A 669 24.84 8.11 57.48
CA ASP A 669 23.43 7.75 57.39
C ASP A 669 23.17 6.26 57.78
N SER A 670 22.16 6.06 58.64
CA SER A 670 21.62 4.78 59.09
C SER A 670 21.25 3.79 57.97
N LYS A 671 21.03 4.30 56.75
CA LYS A 671 20.73 3.50 55.56
C LYS A 671 21.93 2.70 55.06
N TYR A 672 23.16 3.16 55.30
CA TYR A 672 24.40 2.57 54.79
C TYR A 672 25.28 1.96 55.89
N SER A 673 24.82 1.96 57.15
CA SER A 673 25.58 1.53 58.33
C SER A 673 25.96 0.04 58.34
N HIS A 674 25.29 -0.79 57.54
CA HIS A 674 25.55 -2.23 57.41
C HIS A 674 26.64 -2.56 56.37
N ILE A 675 27.11 -1.59 55.60
CA ILE A 675 28.22 -1.78 54.65
C ILE A 675 29.52 -1.74 55.44
N THR A 676 30.35 -2.78 55.28
CA THR A 676 31.60 -2.92 56.04
C THR A 676 32.57 -1.78 55.73
N ARG A 677 33.41 -1.45 56.72
CA ARG A 677 34.46 -0.45 56.55
C ARG A 677 35.41 -0.78 55.39
N GLU A 678 35.76 -2.05 55.22
CA GLU A 678 36.57 -2.54 54.10
C GLU A 678 35.91 -2.29 52.73
N ASP A 679 34.59 -2.49 52.63
CA ASP A 679 33.87 -2.29 51.37
C ASP A 679 33.74 -0.80 51.02
N ARG A 680 33.57 0.08 52.03
CA ARG A 680 33.65 1.53 51.84
C ARG A 680 35.05 1.98 51.42
N GLU A 681 36.09 1.43 52.03
CA GLU A 681 37.49 1.70 51.66
C GLU A 681 37.80 1.26 50.21
N LYS A 682 37.23 0.14 49.73
CA LYS A 682 37.35 -0.28 48.31
C LYS A 682 36.69 0.71 47.36
N VAL A 683 35.52 1.26 47.70
CA VAL A 683 34.84 2.28 46.88
C VAL A 683 35.67 3.57 46.85
N LEU A 684 36.19 4.02 47.99
CA LEU A 684 37.06 5.20 48.08
C LEU A 684 38.37 5.02 47.30
N ALA A 685 39.01 3.84 47.37
CA ALA A 685 40.20 3.53 46.59
C ALA A 685 39.92 3.51 45.08
N PHE A 686 38.74 3.04 44.66
CA PHE A 686 38.33 3.09 43.26
C PHE A 686 38.07 4.53 42.80
N ILE A 687 37.42 5.35 43.64
CA ILE A 687 37.22 6.77 43.39
C ILE A 687 38.55 7.50 43.20
N ASP A 688 39.50 7.30 44.11
CA ASP A 688 40.83 7.92 44.06
C ASP A 688 41.59 7.53 42.79
N ARG A 689 41.52 6.26 42.39
CA ARG A 689 42.05 5.77 41.12
C ARG A 689 41.39 6.45 39.92
N THR A 690 40.07 6.55 39.90
CA THR A 690 39.32 7.18 38.79
C THR A 690 39.61 8.67 38.70
N GLN A 691 39.76 9.35 39.84
CA GLN A 691 40.12 10.77 39.90
C GLN A 691 41.55 11.01 39.42
N THR A 692 42.52 10.23 39.91
CA THR A 692 43.91 10.27 39.44
C THR A 692 44.00 9.99 37.94
N TRP A 693 43.26 9.00 37.44
CA TRP A 693 43.19 8.71 36.01
C TRP A 693 42.66 9.90 35.21
N LEU A 694 41.57 10.53 35.65
CA LEU A 694 40.99 11.67 34.95
C LEU A 694 41.96 12.85 34.94
N ASP A 695 42.62 13.13 36.06
CA ASP A 695 43.56 14.25 36.18
C ASP A 695 44.81 14.03 35.32
N GLU A 696 45.44 12.85 35.37
CA GLU A 696 46.59 12.51 34.54
C GLU A 696 46.27 12.58 33.04
N LYS A 697 45.12 12.03 32.63
CA LYS A 697 44.71 12.03 31.23
C LYS A 697 44.34 13.44 30.76
N SER A 698 43.67 14.22 31.60
CA SER A 698 43.32 15.62 31.31
C SER A 698 44.56 16.51 31.19
N GLU A 699 45.57 16.31 32.03
CA GLU A 699 46.82 17.05 31.98
C GLU A 699 47.63 16.73 30.71
N ARG A 700 47.68 15.45 30.31
CA ARG A 700 48.28 15.06 29.03
C ARG A 700 47.51 15.68 27.86
N GLN A 701 46.19 15.72 27.94
CA GLN A 701 45.36 16.33 26.90
C GLN A 701 45.52 17.86 26.82
N SER A 702 45.72 18.55 27.94
CA SER A 702 45.91 20.01 27.94
C SER A 702 47.23 20.47 27.34
N LYS A 703 48.20 19.55 27.17
CA LYS A 703 49.50 19.82 26.53
C LYS A 703 49.44 19.77 25.00
N LEU A 704 48.34 19.28 24.42
CA LEU A 704 48.14 19.19 22.97
C LEU A 704 47.49 20.45 22.42
N ASN A 705 47.81 20.83 21.18
CA ASN A 705 47.10 21.91 20.51
C ASN A 705 45.69 21.46 20.11
N LEU A 706 44.81 22.43 19.85
CA LEU A 706 43.44 22.15 19.41
C LEU A 706 43.36 21.43 18.05
N TRP A 707 44.41 21.53 17.23
CA TRP A 707 44.50 20.84 15.93
C TRP A 707 45.26 19.51 15.99
N ASP A 708 45.76 19.11 17.16
CA ASP A 708 46.39 17.79 17.32
C ASP A 708 45.31 16.72 17.59
N PRO A 709 45.55 15.45 17.23
CA PRO A 709 44.63 14.37 17.55
C PRO A 709 44.31 14.32 19.06
N PRO A 710 43.03 14.19 19.46
CA PRO A 710 42.67 14.02 20.86
C PRO A 710 43.34 12.77 21.44
N PHE A 711 43.94 12.90 22.62
CA PHE A 711 44.50 11.79 23.39
C PHE A 711 43.48 11.18 24.35
N LEU A 712 42.55 11.99 24.86
CA LEU A 712 41.44 11.56 25.70
C LEU A 712 40.13 11.92 25.00
N PHE A 713 39.26 10.93 24.84
CA PHE A 713 37.95 11.10 24.22
C PHE A 713 36.82 11.15 25.25
N SER A 714 35.78 11.89 24.94
CA SER A 714 34.57 12.04 25.77
C SER A 714 33.91 10.70 26.10
N HIS A 715 33.85 9.76 25.14
CA HIS A 715 33.27 8.43 25.35
C HIS A 715 34.07 7.57 26.33
N GLU A 716 35.40 7.72 26.39
CA GLU A 716 36.25 7.02 27.36
C GLU A 716 35.96 7.50 28.79
N ILE A 717 35.78 8.82 28.96
CA ILE A 717 35.42 9.43 30.25
C ILE A 717 34.04 8.94 30.71
N LEU A 718 33.07 8.88 29.80
CA LEU A 718 31.72 8.39 30.12
C LEU A 718 31.71 6.90 30.48
N LYS A 719 32.51 6.09 29.80
CA LYS A 719 32.68 4.67 30.13
C LYS A 719 33.34 4.47 31.49
N GLU A 720 34.33 5.30 31.84
CA GLU A 720 34.96 5.27 33.16
C GLU A 720 33.94 5.65 34.26
N ARG A 721 33.10 6.66 34.01
CA ARG A 721 31.98 7.04 34.89
C ARG A 721 31.00 5.89 35.12
N GLU A 722 30.60 5.20 34.05
CA GLU A 722 29.72 4.02 34.16
C GLU A 722 30.37 2.90 34.96
N SER A 723 31.67 2.68 34.76
CA SER A 723 32.46 1.68 35.50
C SER A 723 32.50 2.01 36.99
N LEU A 724 32.77 3.27 37.35
CA LEU A 724 32.70 3.77 38.72
C LEU A 724 31.30 3.59 39.32
N THR A 725 30.26 4.00 38.59
CA THR A 725 28.87 3.93 39.05
C THR A 725 28.44 2.50 39.30
N LYS A 726 28.77 1.57 38.39
CA LYS A 726 28.46 0.15 38.53
C LYS A 726 29.20 -0.49 39.70
N PHE A 727 30.49 -0.17 39.87
CA PHE A 727 31.29 -0.67 40.98
C PHE A 727 30.78 -0.15 42.32
N ALA A 728 30.63 1.18 42.45
CA ALA A 728 30.18 1.83 43.68
C ALA A 728 28.76 1.39 44.06
N SER A 729 27.81 1.34 43.11
CA SER A 729 26.45 0.84 43.38
C SER A 729 26.44 -0.61 43.83
N SER A 730 27.19 -1.52 43.19
CA SER A 730 27.23 -2.94 43.58
C SER A 730 27.65 -3.19 45.04
N ILE A 731 28.42 -2.26 45.61
CA ILE A 731 28.86 -2.29 47.00
C ILE A 731 27.89 -1.53 47.90
N MET A 732 27.53 -0.31 47.50
CA MET A 732 26.71 0.60 48.31
C MET A 732 25.22 0.26 48.33
N SER A 733 24.75 -0.63 47.44
CA SER A 733 23.37 -1.11 47.39
C SER A 733 23.20 -2.53 47.96
N LYS A 734 24.21 -3.10 48.63
CA LYS A 734 24.07 -4.40 49.30
C LYS A 734 22.93 -4.33 50.33
N PRO A 735 21.96 -5.27 50.36
CA PRO A 735 20.87 -5.24 51.33
C PRO A 735 21.37 -5.53 52.75
N LYS A 736 20.68 -4.98 53.76
CA LYS A 736 20.96 -5.27 55.18
C LYS A 736 20.87 -6.79 55.42
N PRO A 737 21.83 -7.43 56.12
CA PRO A 737 21.74 -8.84 56.45
C PRO A 737 20.48 -9.09 57.31
N LYS A 738 19.67 -10.08 56.94
CA LYS A 738 18.50 -10.49 57.74
C LYS A 738 18.97 -10.97 59.11
N ALA A 739 18.37 -10.46 60.18
CA ALA A 739 18.71 -10.82 61.55
C ALA A 739 18.49 -12.32 61.80
N THR A 740 19.49 -12.97 62.39
CA THR A 740 19.42 -14.35 62.90
C THR A 740 18.56 -14.40 64.15
N VAL A 741 17.48 -15.19 64.09
CA VAL A 741 16.63 -15.55 65.23
C VAL A 741 17.32 -16.67 66.03
N VAL A 742 17.41 -16.52 67.35
CA VAL A 742 17.72 -17.61 68.29
C VAL A 742 16.46 -17.94 69.09
N GLU A 743 16.16 -19.25 69.12
CA GLU A 743 15.08 -20.04 69.76
C GLU A 743 14.61 -19.58 71.16
N SER A 744 13.30 -19.42 71.42
CA SER A 744 12.27 -20.42 71.88
C SER A 744 12.43 -20.84 73.36
N ALA A 745 11.42 -21.10 74.22
CA ALA A 745 9.96 -21.31 74.17
C ALA A 745 9.41 -21.21 75.65
N PRO A 746 8.14 -21.51 76.04
CA PRO A 746 7.18 -22.49 75.49
C PRO A 746 5.84 -21.87 75.01
N GLU A 747 5.25 -22.29 73.88
CA GLU A 747 4.41 -23.50 73.67
C GLU A 747 3.24 -23.59 74.67
N SER A 748 1.96 -23.69 74.28
CA SER A 748 1.38 -24.33 73.10
C SER A 748 -0.09 -23.92 72.93
N ALA A 749 -0.53 -23.73 71.67
CA ALA A 749 -1.83 -24.17 71.18
C ALA A 749 -1.81 -24.16 69.64
N THR A 750 -1.79 -25.36 69.07
CA THR A 750 -2.08 -25.76 67.67
C THR A 750 -3.55 -25.44 67.32
N ALA A 751 -4.03 -25.22 66.09
CA ALA A 751 -3.51 -25.41 64.73
C ALA A 751 -4.22 -24.46 63.74
N THR A 752 -3.43 -23.79 62.89
CA THR A 752 -3.44 -23.67 61.40
C THR A 752 -4.73 -23.93 60.57
N PRO A 753 -4.89 -23.39 59.33
CA PRO A 753 -3.89 -22.68 58.50
C PRO A 753 -4.33 -21.48 57.60
N ALA A 754 -3.31 -20.70 57.20
CA ALA A 754 -3.12 -20.01 55.90
C ALA A 754 -3.88 -18.67 55.64
N PRO A 755 -3.25 -17.71 54.93
CA PRO A 755 -2.98 -16.39 55.53
C PRO A 755 -3.70 -15.24 54.83
N GLN A 756 -4.38 -14.40 55.63
CA GLN A 756 -4.72 -13.02 55.30
C GLN A 756 -3.71 -12.10 55.99
N GLY A 757 -3.06 -11.24 55.21
CA GLY A 757 -2.48 -9.99 55.69
C GLY A 757 -3.27 -8.87 55.04
N GLU A 758 -4.15 -8.27 55.83
CA GLU A 758 -4.84 -6.99 55.61
C GLU A 758 -3.83 -5.92 55.15
N GLU A 759 -4.13 -5.12 54.14
CA GLU A 759 -5.09 -4.00 54.22
C GLU A 759 -4.69 -3.02 55.34
N LYS A 760 -4.11 -1.89 54.94
CA LYS A 760 -4.81 -0.60 54.85
C LYS A 760 -4.96 0.03 56.22
N GLU A 761 -4.01 0.91 56.51
CA GLU A 761 -4.35 2.18 57.15
C GLU A 761 -4.00 3.30 56.18
N GLU A 762 -5.06 4.04 55.85
CA GLU A 762 -5.10 5.45 55.45
C GLU A 762 -4.31 5.86 54.19
N MET A 763 -4.93 5.61 53.04
CA MET A 763 -4.97 6.60 51.96
C MET A 763 -6.30 7.35 52.11
N ASP A 764 -6.24 8.57 52.63
CA ASP A 764 -7.34 9.51 52.52
C ASP A 764 -7.37 10.10 51.09
N ASP A 765 -8.54 9.93 50.50
CA ASP A 765 -9.09 10.68 49.39
C ASP A 765 -8.81 12.20 49.52
N ILE A 766 -8.28 12.81 48.46
CA ILE A 766 -9.01 13.77 47.62
C ILE A 766 -8.01 14.44 46.65
N GLU A 767 -8.25 14.14 45.37
CA GLU A 767 -8.20 14.99 44.19
C GLU A 767 -7.09 16.06 44.11
N GLN A 768 -6.22 15.86 43.10
CA GLN A 768 -5.65 16.96 42.34
C GLN A 768 -6.80 17.70 41.64
N SER A 769 -7.12 18.90 42.12
CA SER A 769 -7.74 19.94 41.33
C SER A 769 -6.68 20.96 40.92
N ASP A 770 -6.51 21.05 39.61
CA ASP A 770 -6.14 22.21 38.79
C ASP A 770 -5.89 23.54 39.52
N GLU A 771 -4.75 24.17 39.20
CA GLU A 771 -4.82 25.59 38.82
C GLU A 771 -3.71 25.96 37.80
N PRO A 772 -4.03 26.83 36.81
CA PRO A 772 -3.20 27.11 35.66
C PRO A 772 -2.36 28.39 35.83
N LYS A 773 -1.34 28.55 35.00
CA LYS A 773 -0.72 29.86 34.75
C LYS A 773 -1.11 30.41 33.38
N GLU A 774 -2.03 31.37 33.48
CA GLU A 774 -1.93 32.71 32.88
C GLU A 774 -1.89 32.82 31.35
N GLU A 775 -3.09 32.90 30.76
CA GLU A 775 -3.39 33.84 29.68
C GLU A 775 -3.43 35.27 30.23
N MET A 776 -2.71 36.16 29.56
CA MET A 776 -2.89 37.60 29.62
C MET A 776 -4.13 37.97 28.80
N ASP A 777 -5.02 38.75 29.38
CA ASP A 777 -5.85 39.70 28.64
C ASP A 777 -6.17 40.88 29.56
N VAL A 778 -5.59 42.05 29.27
CA VAL A 778 -6.23 43.35 29.50
C VAL A 778 -5.73 44.34 28.45
N ASP A 779 -6.71 44.88 27.72
CA ASP A 779 -6.76 46.04 26.81
C ASP A 779 -6.29 45.90 25.34
#